data_AF-A0A0L0S051-F1
#
_entry.id   AF-A0A0L0S051-F1
#
_cell.length_a   1.000
_cell.length_b   1.000
_cell.length_c   1.000
_cell.angle_alpha   90.00
_cell.angle_beta   90.00
_cell.angle_gamma   90.00
#
_symmetry.space_group_name_H-M   'P 1'
#
loop_
_entity.id
_entity.type
_entity.pdbx_description
1 polymer ?
#
loop_
_entity_poly.entity_id
_entity_poly.type
_entity_poly.pdbx_seq_one_letter_code
_entity_poly.pdbx_strand_id
1 'polypeptide(L)'
;MAAPRTSPLRVRSVASIDAVSPLTELAAAPPSQRDPICPPCFNCMLPAFPCRNEGQCSSSTGRCLCPAGFGGDDCTEPLCGALPDGNINRPIRTAPNAPCACSDGWTGINCNVCTRDSVCDALVPTGQNGTCYSGALAVTRNHHQCRVTNKKIVAMLKEQVPEVTMFCNATGASPDNRPTPDATGRCGFQFWAGGVESFYCDLDHCVPQTNPLTNATSYDCAHIQCKCVPDRMLCGLAGSVDITEFLDELVRGPGRLVCSDQSANGERSCEFTEPAMNELISDVFGDTSITLACTSGECMHVSQVPGYTRPEHPGPGGASPIVFALLTTVALLVVAALSFAVWRRHRDAAQAARRRRNGDGYSALTQDELDKLMADHVPATLTFRDIRYRIPRTPGAARRRRAQSARRSPTPEGGEQEILHGVHGLVRPGQVLAIMGGSGAGKSTCLDILARRTKTGVIKGELLVNGRVLDRHEFRTMVGFVDQEDMLMPTLTVEETILYSALLRLPKDMSYEAKWNRVRETMIELGISHIAKSQIGDATTRGISGGEKRRVSIACELVTSPSILFLDEPTSGLDSYNAHNVVECLVQLARNYNRTVIFTIHQPRSDIFTMFDQLLLLSKGHMMYSGPALAAGNHFANLGFPCPAGYNIADFLIDLTMGPGGGRTSSARSGGNGGDADASASSDTLDQSGSADAVPLLHGANDDENVIGPMRPSSPVLPANSDVSSESDEYWENQLGAGPGTPLRNAGNPPNGRAGSPGSGNPLDERSRRLAQLFLDSPAGRGLDESVAVAAAMSPMAATPLMATPLLGNLAGPASSSPAAPMEPLTAPVPGTMSLTRRIRTLADQRAPLTTQFQILGERTLKNLYRNPYLLLTHYAMAVIVALVCGVLFWHVQDDIAGFQNRMGCFFFICALFGFSGLTSLQTFAAERILFVRERANGYYSPVTYFAAKVLCDVVPLRVVPPLLLGCIVYPMVGLVDAYPVLLKFLLVLVLFNITAAAVCLLISLAVRETAVASLIACLVMLFAMLFGGLLLNRDSIAPGLQWLQPLSFFNAALEALVVNELRDLQLTEIKYGLQIDVPAAVILSTFGFNARAYWTDVYKLTGMSVGCLVAGYVVLHTYVKERR
;
A
#
# COMPACT_ATOMS: atom_id res chain seq x y z
N MET A 1 32.32 19.76 36.36
CA MET A 1 33.70 19.40 35.97
C MET A 1 33.69 19.03 34.49
N ALA A 2 34.76 19.36 33.76
CA ALA A 2 34.95 19.19 32.31
C ALA A 2 33.92 19.89 31.39
N ALA A 3 34.41 20.73 30.47
CA ALA A 3 33.63 21.37 29.41
C ALA A 3 34.52 21.55 28.17
N PRO A 4 34.04 21.18 26.95
CA PRO A 4 34.72 21.52 25.71
C PRO A 4 34.26 22.90 25.21
N ARG A 5 35.20 23.73 24.73
CA ARG A 5 34.90 25.02 24.10
C ARG A 5 34.83 24.90 22.58
N THR A 6 33.70 25.23 22.00
CA THR A 6 33.61 25.76 20.63
C THR A 6 33.63 27.29 20.69
N SER A 7 34.14 27.94 19.65
CA SER A 7 34.06 29.40 19.48
C SER A 7 33.95 29.77 17.99
N PRO A 8 33.10 30.73 17.59
CA PRO A 8 32.72 30.94 16.20
C PRO A 8 33.51 32.04 15.48
N LEU A 9 33.40 32.03 14.15
CA LEU A 9 33.88 33.06 13.22
C LEU A 9 33.32 34.45 13.53
N ARG A 10 34.12 35.50 13.27
CA ARG A 10 33.66 36.88 13.19
C ARG A 10 34.25 37.58 11.96
N VAL A 11 33.36 38.02 11.08
CA VAL A 11 33.70 38.78 9.86
C VAL A 11 34.20 40.19 10.24
N ARG A 12 35.19 40.70 9.51
CA ARG A 12 35.48 42.13 9.39
C ARG A 12 35.74 42.50 7.94
N SER A 13 35.17 43.62 7.51
CA SER A 13 35.22 44.16 6.16
C SER A 13 36.37 45.15 5.96
N VAL A 14 36.97 45.09 4.78
CA VAL A 14 37.53 46.19 3.95
C VAL A 14 38.30 47.31 4.65
N ALA A 15 39.57 47.45 4.27
CA ALA A 15 40.23 48.74 4.11
C ALA A 15 41.05 48.72 2.80
N SER A 16 40.79 49.68 1.92
CA SER A 16 41.50 49.90 0.66
C SER A 16 42.78 50.70 0.88
N ILE A 17 43.90 50.29 0.28
CA ILE A 17 45.10 51.13 0.12
C ILE A 17 45.65 50.93 -1.28
N ASP A 18 45.55 51.96 -2.12
CA ASP A 18 46.33 52.10 -3.34
C ASP A 18 47.76 52.56 -3.00
N ALA A 19 48.78 51.84 -3.48
CA ALA A 19 50.11 52.37 -3.74
C ALA A 19 50.90 51.42 -4.66
N VAL A 20 51.54 51.96 -5.70
CA VAL A 20 52.34 51.23 -6.68
C VAL A 20 53.84 51.48 -6.45
N SER A 21 54.69 50.49 -6.74
CA SER A 21 56.17 50.51 -6.73
C SER A 21 56.85 50.10 -5.40
N PRO A 22 58.08 49.54 -5.43
CA PRO A 22 58.31 48.18 -5.90
C PRO A 22 59.10 47.30 -4.90
N LEU A 23 58.85 45.99 -4.89
CA LEU A 23 59.53 45.00 -4.05
C LEU A 23 60.92 44.60 -4.59
N THR A 24 61.80 45.57 -4.84
CA THR A 24 63.15 45.32 -5.39
C THR A 24 64.26 45.21 -4.34
N GLU A 25 63.98 45.43 -3.05
CA GLU A 25 64.99 45.48 -1.96
C GLU A 25 65.08 44.22 -1.07
N LEU A 26 64.36 43.14 -1.38
CA LEU A 26 64.51 41.84 -0.67
C LEU A 26 65.44 40.84 -1.38
N ALA A 27 66.08 41.27 -2.47
CA ALA A 27 66.96 40.45 -3.30
C ALA A 27 68.46 40.76 -3.12
N ALA A 28 68.97 40.86 -1.87
CA ALA A 28 70.40 40.70 -1.54
C ALA A 28 70.69 40.73 -0.01
N ALA A 29 70.47 39.61 0.68
CA ALA A 29 71.15 39.38 1.97
C ALA A 29 72.47 38.62 1.70
N PRO A 30 73.64 39.08 2.20
CA PRO A 30 74.92 38.40 1.97
C PRO A 30 74.95 37.01 2.63
N PRO A 31 75.78 36.07 2.13
CA PRO A 31 75.71 34.65 2.49
C PRO A 31 76.11 34.30 3.95
N SER A 32 76.46 35.28 4.78
CA SER A 32 76.94 35.09 6.15
C SER A 32 75.84 35.04 7.24
N GLN A 33 74.56 35.05 6.87
CA GLN A 33 73.42 34.97 7.79
C GLN A 33 72.34 33.95 7.37
N ARG A 34 72.73 32.80 6.81
CA ARG A 34 71.82 31.66 6.59
C ARG A 34 72.19 30.50 7.51
N ASP A 35 71.19 29.96 8.19
CA ASP A 35 71.29 28.67 8.87
C ASP A 35 71.49 27.58 7.80
N PRO A 36 72.55 26.75 7.85
CA PRO A 36 72.91 25.84 6.76
C PRO A 36 71.97 24.63 6.58
N ILE A 37 70.89 24.56 7.37
CA ILE A 37 69.98 23.40 7.45
C ILE A 37 68.67 23.63 6.68
N CYS A 38 68.30 24.88 6.38
CA CYS A 38 67.04 25.21 5.71
C CYS A 38 67.27 25.61 4.24
N PRO A 39 66.90 24.77 3.25
CA PRO A 39 66.87 25.20 1.86
C PRO A 39 65.80 26.30 1.66
N PRO A 40 65.95 27.17 0.64
CA PRO A 40 64.96 28.18 0.31
C PRO A 40 63.60 27.54 -0.02
N CYS A 41 62.52 28.06 0.54
CA CYS A 41 61.16 27.64 0.20
C CYS A 41 60.89 27.90 -1.30
N PHE A 42 60.38 26.90 -2.01
CA PHE A 42 59.96 27.07 -3.40
C PHE A 42 58.88 28.15 -3.52
N ASN A 43 59.11 29.11 -4.40
CA ASN A 43 58.12 30.14 -4.75
C ASN A 43 58.30 30.54 -6.22
N CYS A 44 57.35 30.16 -7.07
CA CYS A 44 57.45 30.36 -8.52
C CYS A 44 57.39 31.82 -8.99
N MET A 45 57.11 32.77 -8.10
CA MET A 45 57.22 34.20 -8.36
C MET A 45 58.68 34.70 -8.34
N LEU A 46 59.64 33.84 -7.94
CA LEU A 46 61.07 34.15 -7.95
C LEU A 46 61.75 33.52 -9.18
N PRO A 47 62.66 34.24 -9.88
CA PRO A 47 63.33 33.72 -11.09
C PRO A 47 64.11 32.41 -10.91
N ALA A 48 64.50 32.08 -9.67
CA ALA A 48 65.22 30.84 -9.34
C ALA A 48 64.32 29.58 -9.30
N PHE A 49 63.00 29.73 -9.33
CA PHE A 49 62.02 28.64 -9.16
C PHE A 49 60.96 28.60 -10.28
N PRO A 50 61.34 28.59 -11.58
CA PRO A 50 60.38 28.64 -12.67
C PRO A 50 59.49 27.38 -12.67
N CYS A 51 58.19 27.58 -12.92
CA CYS A 51 57.30 26.47 -13.28
C CYS A 51 57.70 25.90 -14.65
N ARG A 52 57.77 24.57 -14.74
CA ARG A 52 58.14 23.84 -15.95
C ARG A 52 56.92 23.16 -16.56
N ASN A 53 57.07 22.59 -17.76
CA ASN A 53 56.01 21.85 -18.45
C ASN A 53 54.67 22.61 -18.49
N GLU A 54 54.68 23.85 -18.99
CA GLU A 54 53.51 24.76 -19.04
C GLU A 54 52.78 25.02 -17.69
N GLY A 55 53.39 24.68 -16.55
CA GLY A 55 52.82 24.94 -15.23
C GLY A 55 52.60 26.44 -14.99
N GLN A 56 51.40 26.82 -14.54
CA GLN A 56 51.09 28.23 -14.26
C GLN A 56 51.45 28.59 -12.81
N CYS A 57 52.17 29.68 -12.59
CA CYS A 57 52.48 30.12 -11.23
C CYS A 57 51.23 30.70 -10.54
N SER A 58 50.81 30.08 -9.43
CA SER A 58 49.68 30.55 -8.64
C SER A 58 50.08 31.76 -7.79
N SER A 59 49.60 32.94 -8.18
CA SER A 59 49.87 34.21 -7.47
C SER A 59 49.38 34.23 -6.01
N SER A 60 48.43 33.36 -5.64
CA SER A 60 47.87 33.25 -4.29
C SER A 60 48.59 32.24 -3.38
N THR A 61 49.35 31.29 -3.95
CA THR A 61 50.02 30.23 -3.17
C THR A 61 51.53 30.15 -3.38
N GLY A 62 52.08 30.80 -4.40
CA GLY A 62 53.49 30.72 -4.79
C GLY A 62 53.91 29.36 -5.36
N ARG A 63 52.96 28.45 -5.62
CA ARG A 63 53.23 27.12 -6.18
C ARG A 63 52.78 27.02 -7.64
N CYS A 64 53.35 26.07 -8.37
CA CYS A 64 52.95 25.81 -9.75
C CYS A 64 51.66 24.98 -9.82
N LEU A 65 50.76 25.39 -10.71
CA LEU A 65 49.58 24.62 -11.13
C LEU A 65 49.98 23.75 -12.31
N CYS A 66 50.31 22.49 -12.04
CA CYS A 66 50.85 21.57 -13.03
C CYS A 66 49.76 20.99 -13.95
N PRO A 67 50.05 20.81 -15.26
CA PRO A 67 49.10 20.19 -16.19
C PRO A 67 48.94 18.69 -15.91
N ALA A 68 47.94 18.08 -16.54
CA ALA A 68 47.57 16.69 -16.35
C ALA A 68 48.77 15.72 -16.44
N GLY A 69 49.01 14.94 -15.39
CA GLY A 69 50.11 13.97 -15.31
C GLY A 69 51.43 14.50 -14.76
N PHE A 70 51.52 15.77 -14.40
CA PHE A 70 52.68 16.37 -13.71
C PHE A 70 52.32 16.88 -12.31
N GLY A 71 53.31 16.83 -11.41
CA GLY A 71 53.24 17.30 -10.03
C GLY A 71 54.61 17.70 -9.49
N GLY A 72 54.74 17.69 -8.16
CA GLY A 72 55.85 18.37 -7.48
C GLY A 72 55.61 19.88 -7.36
N ASP A 73 56.52 20.60 -6.72
CA ASP A 73 56.37 22.06 -6.55
C ASP A 73 56.64 22.83 -7.87
N ASP A 74 57.45 22.28 -8.79
CA ASP A 74 57.92 22.92 -10.04
C ASP A 74 57.37 22.30 -11.35
N CYS A 75 56.52 21.27 -11.24
CA CYS A 75 55.94 20.50 -12.35
C CYS A 75 56.89 19.61 -13.17
N THR A 76 58.04 19.21 -12.60
CA THR A 76 58.93 18.21 -13.23
C THR A 76 58.62 16.76 -12.88
N GLU A 77 57.87 16.50 -11.79
CA GLU A 77 57.66 15.13 -11.31
C GLU A 77 56.46 14.46 -11.98
N PRO A 78 56.63 13.29 -12.63
CA PRO A 78 55.55 12.60 -13.31
C PRO A 78 54.65 11.86 -12.32
N LEU A 79 53.34 11.87 -12.61
CA LEU A 79 52.30 11.25 -11.79
C LEU A 79 51.84 9.91 -12.37
N CYS A 80 51.71 8.89 -11.53
CA CYS A 80 51.21 7.58 -11.92
C CYS A 80 49.69 7.42 -11.65
N GLY A 81 49.14 6.21 -11.69
CA GLY A 81 47.71 5.95 -11.43
C GLY A 81 46.81 6.14 -12.66
N ALA A 82 45.61 6.71 -12.47
CA ALA A 82 44.64 6.98 -13.53
C ALA A 82 44.38 8.49 -13.68
N LEU A 83 44.22 8.97 -14.92
CA LEU A 83 43.90 10.37 -15.22
C LEU A 83 42.65 10.94 -14.51
N PRO A 84 41.52 10.20 -14.33
CA PRO A 84 40.30 10.74 -13.72
C PRO A 84 40.43 11.06 -12.22
N ASP A 85 41.44 10.52 -11.53
CA ASP A 85 41.65 10.76 -10.10
C ASP A 85 42.11 12.21 -9.81
N GLY A 86 42.60 12.90 -10.85
CA GLY A 86 43.13 14.27 -10.79
C GLY A 86 44.53 14.36 -10.19
N ASN A 87 45.29 15.39 -10.59
CA ASN A 87 46.73 15.53 -10.25
C ASN A 87 47.04 15.52 -8.73
N ILE A 88 46.09 15.89 -7.88
CA ILE A 88 46.29 15.95 -6.42
C ILE A 88 46.27 14.54 -5.78
N ASN A 89 45.47 13.62 -6.32
CA ASN A 89 45.29 12.28 -5.74
C ASN A 89 46.18 11.21 -6.38
N ARG A 90 46.79 11.53 -7.54
CA ARG A 90 47.71 10.65 -8.24
C ARG A 90 49.08 10.62 -7.55
N PRO A 91 49.68 9.45 -7.31
CA PRO A 91 50.99 9.36 -6.66
C PRO A 91 52.11 9.84 -7.59
N ILE A 92 53.08 10.57 -7.04
CA ILE A 92 54.36 10.84 -7.71
C ILE A 92 55.12 9.52 -7.91
N ARG A 93 55.83 9.41 -9.04
CA ARG A 93 56.63 8.25 -9.39
C ARG A 93 57.70 7.93 -8.34
N THR A 94 57.85 6.64 -8.01
CA THR A 94 58.64 6.18 -6.85
C THR A 94 60.16 6.29 -7.01
N ALA A 95 60.67 6.32 -8.23
CA ALA A 95 62.09 6.56 -8.53
C ALA A 95 62.25 7.20 -9.93
N PRO A 96 63.29 8.02 -10.18
CA PRO A 96 63.46 8.74 -11.45
C PRO A 96 63.56 7.85 -12.70
N ASN A 97 64.11 6.63 -12.55
CA ASN A 97 64.36 5.70 -13.66
C ASN A 97 63.37 4.51 -13.66
N ALA A 98 62.35 4.53 -12.80
CA ALA A 98 61.33 3.48 -12.77
C ALA A 98 60.18 3.81 -13.75
N PRO A 99 59.51 2.81 -14.35
CA PRO A 99 58.26 3.04 -15.06
C PRO A 99 57.14 3.41 -14.07
N CYS A 100 56.19 4.24 -14.50
CA CYS A 100 55.04 4.57 -13.66
C CYS A 100 54.11 3.37 -13.47
N ALA A 101 53.58 3.22 -12.25
CA ALA A 101 52.51 2.26 -11.96
C ALA A 101 51.16 2.83 -12.43
N CYS A 102 50.81 2.62 -13.69
CA CYS A 102 49.53 3.03 -14.25
C CYS A 102 48.40 2.07 -13.82
N SER A 103 47.21 2.61 -13.60
CA SER A 103 46.01 1.81 -13.37
C SER A 103 45.59 1.09 -14.65
N ASP A 104 44.99 -0.11 -14.56
CA ASP A 104 44.61 -0.92 -15.72
C ASP A 104 43.85 -0.11 -16.78
N GLY A 105 44.37 -0.05 -18.00
CA GLY A 105 43.78 0.74 -19.09
C GLY A 105 44.41 2.12 -19.31
N TRP A 106 45.43 2.50 -18.54
CA TRP A 106 46.27 3.69 -18.76
C TRP A 106 47.72 3.29 -19.05
N THR A 107 48.43 4.10 -19.85
CA THR A 107 49.84 3.87 -20.23
C THR A 107 50.60 5.19 -20.48
N GLY A 108 51.90 5.07 -20.73
CA GLY A 108 52.86 6.17 -20.92
C GLY A 108 53.58 6.56 -19.63
N ILE A 109 54.66 7.35 -19.77
CA ILE A 109 55.53 7.77 -18.64
C ILE A 109 54.72 8.45 -17.53
N ASN A 110 53.67 9.19 -17.91
CA ASN A 110 52.78 9.91 -17.02
C ASN A 110 51.35 9.34 -17.00
N CYS A 111 51.13 8.07 -17.37
CA CYS A 111 49.81 7.41 -17.38
C CYS A 111 48.64 8.21 -18.00
N ASN A 112 48.92 9.04 -19.01
CA ASN A 112 47.92 9.95 -19.62
C ASN A 112 47.29 9.37 -20.89
N VAL A 113 47.85 8.28 -21.46
CA VAL A 113 47.33 7.63 -22.66
C VAL A 113 46.35 6.53 -22.25
N CYS A 114 45.08 6.63 -22.66
CA CYS A 114 44.11 5.57 -22.45
C CYS A 114 44.38 4.38 -23.39
N THR A 115 43.95 3.17 -23.02
CA THR A 115 44.03 1.97 -23.86
C THR A 115 42.75 1.13 -23.88
N ARG A 116 41.73 1.52 -23.11
CA ARG A 116 40.43 0.84 -23.02
C ARG A 116 39.29 1.83 -22.88
N ASP A 117 38.15 1.55 -23.49
CA ASP A 117 36.97 2.43 -23.45
C ASP A 117 36.45 2.66 -22.02
N SER A 118 36.37 1.59 -21.22
CA SER A 118 35.80 1.64 -19.87
C SER A 118 36.54 2.54 -18.87
N VAL A 119 37.80 2.93 -19.12
CA VAL A 119 38.48 3.91 -18.25
C VAL A 119 38.09 5.35 -18.55
N CYS A 120 37.52 5.60 -19.73
CA CYS A 120 37.04 6.91 -20.16
C CYS A 120 35.65 7.25 -19.61
N ASP A 121 34.90 6.27 -19.05
CA ASP A 121 33.59 6.51 -18.43
C ASP A 121 33.66 7.56 -17.32
N ALA A 122 34.75 7.66 -16.54
CA ALA A 122 34.87 8.68 -15.50
C ALA A 122 35.07 10.12 -16.05
N LEU A 123 35.43 10.26 -17.33
CA LEU A 123 35.80 11.53 -17.97
C LEU A 123 34.71 12.09 -18.91
N VAL A 124 33.63 11.35 -19.15
CA VAL A 124 32.51 11.80 -20.01
C VAL A 124 31.28 12.24 -19.17
N PRO A 125 30.47 13.23 -19.60
CA PRO A 125 29.39 13.80 -18.77
C PRO A 125 28.30 12.81 -18.35
N THR A 126 27.97 11.84 -19.20
CA THR A 126 27.05 10.72 -18.91
C THR A 126 27.64 9.74 -17.89
N GLY A 127 28.96 9.70 -17.82
CA GLY A 127 29.83 8.66 -17.28
C GLY A 127 29.43 7.21 -17.52
N GLN A 128 28.97 6.95 -18.74
CA GLN A 128 28.94 5.67 -19.43
C GLN A 128 29.10 5.96 -20.94
N ASN A 129 29.59 4.99 -21.71
CA ASN A 129 29.93 5.16 -23.13
C ASN A 129 31.08 6.17 -23.37
N GLY A 130 32.02 6.22 -22.42
CA GLY A 130 33.36 6.71 -22.71
C GLY A 130 34.04 5.78 -23.70
N THR A 131 34.73 6.37 -24.67
CA THR A 131 35.52 5.67 -25.69
C THR A 131 36.94 6.21 -25.63
N CYS A 132 37.91 5.31 -25.66
CA CYS A 132 39.31 5.66 -25.80
C CYS A 132 39.61 5.83 -27.29
N TYR A 133 39.50 7.06 -27.78
CA TYR A 133 39.84 7.36 -29.15
C TYR A 133 41.36 7.38 -29.31
N SER A 134 41.87 6.27 -29.84
CA SER A 134 43.28 6.10 -30.13
C SER A 134 43.69 6.71 -31.48
N GLY A 135 43.04 7.77 -31.97
CA GLY A 135 43.40 8.41 -33.24
C GLY A 135 44.72 9.19 -33.20
N ALA A 136 45.16 9.71 -34.35
CA ALA A 136 46.26 10.67 -34.43
C ALA A 136 45.77 12.13 -34.34
N LEU A 137 44.54 12.41 -34.81
CA LEU A 137 43.86 13.69 -34.66
C LEU A 137 43.45 13.93 -33.20
N ALA A 138 43.43 15.19 -32.77
CA ALA A 138 42.96 15.62 -31.46
C ALA A 138 41.61 16.31 -31.60
N VAL A 139 40.58 15.73 -30.98
CA VAL A 139 39.22 16.27 -30.93
C VAL A 139 39.00 17.08 -29.65
N THR A 140 39.71 16.72 -28.57
CA THR A 140 39.75 17.49 -27.31
C THR A 140 41.18 17.74 -26.86
N ARG A 141 41.89 16.68 -26.45
CA ARG A 141 43.30 16.69 -26.03
C ARG A 141 43.86 15.29 -26.22
N ASN A 142 44.60 15.08 -27.31
CA ASN A 142 45.25 13.81 -27.59
C ASN A 142 46.60 13.73 -26.91
N HIS A 143 46.90 12.60 -26.27
CA HIS A 143 48.18 12.30 -25.64
C HIS A 143 48.90 11.21 -26.43
N HIS A 144 50.18 11.40 -26.71
CA HIS A 144 51.04 10.49 -27.43
C HIS A 144 52.22 10.05 -26.56
N GLN A 145 52.44 8.75 -26.43
CA GLN A 145 53.66 8.15 -25.86
C GLN A 145 54.45 7.51 -27.00
N CYS A 146 55.68 7.96 -27.21
CA CYS A 146 56.51 7.57 -28.34
C CYS A 146 57.89 7.05 -27.91
N ARG A 147 58.42 6.11 -28.69
CA ARG A 147 59.81 5.66 -28.63
C ARG A 147 60.58 6.19 -29.84
N VAL A 148 61.78 6.70 -29.65
CA VAL A 148 62.64 7.17 -30.76
C VAL A 148 63.18 5.96 -31.53
N THR A 149 63.09 6.00 -32.86
CA THR A 149 63.47 4.88 -33.76
C THR A 149 64.74 5.12 -34.57
N ASN A 150 65.26 6.35 -34.57
CA ASN A 150 66.59 6.70 -35.12
C ASN A 150 67.69 5.83 -34.50
N LYS A 151 68.25 4.91 -35.29
CA LYS A 151 69.19 3.88 -34.81
C LYS A 151 70.44 4.48 -34.14
N LYS A 152 70.92 5.63 -34.61
CA LYS A 152 72.13 6.28 -34.08
C LYS A 152 71.86 7.04 -32.77
N ILE A 153 70.69 7.66 -32.62
CA ILE A 153 70.27 8.28 -31.36
C ILE A 153 70.16 7.21 -30.26
N VAL A 154 69.50 6.09 -30.56
CA VAL A 154 69.41 4.93 -29.64
C VAL A 154 70.80 4.39 -29.30
N ALA A 155 71.71 4.26 -30.28
CA ALA A 155 73.06 3.77 -30.05
C ALA A 155 73.93 4.72 -29.20
N MET A 156 73.75 6.04 -29.32
CA MET A 156 74.50 7.03 -28.53
C MET A 156 74.11 6.99 -27.05
N LEU A 157 72.82 6.79 -26.75
CA LEU A 157 72.26 6.81 -25.39
C LEU A 157 72.41 5.46 -24.64
N LYS A 158 72.89 4.41 -25.31
CA LYS A 158 73.25 3.10 -24.74
C LYS A 158 72.08 2.44 -23.98
N GLU A 159 72.16 2.37 -22.66
CA GLU A 159 71.16 1.73 -21.78
C GLU A 159 69.99 2.67 -21.43
N GLN A 160 70.12 3.97 -21.71
CA GLN A 160 69.04 4.93 -21.53
C GLN A 160 68.12 4.90 -22.76
N VAL A 161 66.93 4.30 -22.61
CA VAL A 161 65.92 4.29 -23.68
C VAL A 161 65.45 5.72 -23.96
N PRO A 162 65.54 6.20 -25.22
CA PRO A 162 64.99 7.50 -25.62
C PRO A 162 63.48 7.40 -25.88
N GLU A 163 62.72 8.17 -25.13
CA GLU A 163 61.26 8.28 -25.25
C GLU A 163 60.84 9.73 -25.43
N VAL A 164 59.68 9.92 -26.04
CA VAL A 164 59.08 11.23 -26.29
C VAL A 164 57.63 11.19 -25.85
N THR A 165 57.21 12.15 -25.04
CA THR A 165 55.77 12.41 -24.80
C THR A 165 55.35 13.65 -25.55
N MET A 166 54.16 13.60 -26.14
CA MET A 166 53.54 14.76 -26.75
C MET A 166 52.07 14.84 -26.34
N PHE A 167 51.52 16.05 -26.37
CA PHE A 167 50.08 16.24 -26.32
C PHE A 167 49.69 17.36 -27.27
N CYS A 168 48.48 17.31 -27.82
CA CYS A 168 47.94 18.36 -28.67
C CYS A 168 46.47 18.63 -28.31
N ASN A 169 46.12 19.90 -28.17
CA ASN A 169 44.73 20.35 -27.97
C ASN A 169 44.04 20.59 -29.32
N ALA A 170 42.72 20.42 -29.36
CA ALA A 170 41.93 20.87 -30.50
C ALA A 170 41.94 22.41 -30.65
N THR A 171 41.93 22.90 -31.89
CA THR A 171 41.82 24.34 -32.20
C THR A 171 40.51 24.90 -31.65
N GLY A 172 40.57 26.02 -30.93
CA GLY A 172 39.41 26.64 -30.26
C GLY A 172 39.19 26.23 -28.79
N ALA A 173 39.94 25.24 -28.27
CA ALA A 173 39.81 24.77 -26.89
C ALA A 173 40.71 25.57 -25.91
N SER A 174 40.11 26.49 -25.16
CA SER A 174 40.74 27.09 -23.96
C SER A 174 41.01 26.03 -22.88
N PRO A 175 42.01 26.19 -21.99
CA PRO A 175 42.22 25.29 -20.85
C PRO A 175 40.97 25.01 -19.99
N ASP A 176 40.05 25.98 -19.93
CA ASP A 176 38.77 25.89 -19.20
C ASP A 176 37.58 25.47 -20.10
N ASN A 177 37.84 24.90 -21.28
CA ASN A 177 36.84 24.40 -22.24
C ASN A 177 35.80 25.45 -22.69
N ARG A 178 36.18 26.73 -22.68
CA ARG A 178 35.37 27.86 -23.16
C ARG A 178 35.76 28.25 -24.58
N PRO A 179 34.83 28.33 -25.55
CA PRO A 179 35.15 28.76 -26.90
C PRO A 179 35.50 30.25 -26.90
N THR A 180 36.70 30.59 -27.36
CA THR A 180 37.12 31.96 -27.67
C THR A 180 37.58 32.03 -29.12
N PRO A 181 37.17 33.05 -29.90
CA PRO A 181 37.41 33.11 -31.34
C PRO A 181 38.89 33.15 -31.73
N ASP A 182 39.77 33.55 -30.79
CA ASP A 182 41.22 33.66 -31.00
C ASP A 182 42.02 32.47 -30.42
N ALA A 183 41.37 31.39 -29.96
CA ALA A 183 42.07 30.25 -29.35
C ALA A 183 42.78 29.37 -30.40
N THR A 184 44.07 29.61 -30.55
CA THR A 184 44.96 28.83 -31.42
C THR A 184 45.34 27.49 -30.77
N GLY A 185 45.58 26.46 -31.59
CA GLY A 185 45.95 25.14 -31.09
C GLY A 185 47.33 25.17 -30.43
N ARG A 186 47.53 24.33 -29.40
CA ARG A 186 48.80 24.18 -28.69
C ARG A 186 49.18 22.71 -28.56
N CYS A 187 50.47 22.43 -28.67
CA CYS A 187 51.04 21.10 -28.44
C CYS A 187 52.27 21.20 -27.52
N GLY A 188 52.48 20.21 -26.66
CA GLY A 188 53.73 20.03 -25.93
C GLY A 188 54.55 18.89 -26.52
N PHE A 189 55.88 19.03 -26.53
CA PHE A 189 56.85 17.98 -26.88
C PHE A 189 57.86 17.83 -25.76
N GLN A 190 58.16 16.61 -25.32
CA GLN A 190 59.06 16.36 -24.19
C GLN A 190 59.97 15.17 -24.50
N PHE A 191 61.26 15.33 -24.27
CA PHE A 191 62.26 14.30 -24.52
C PHE A 191 62.76 13.68 -23.21
N TRP A 192 62.78 12.35 -23.16
CA TRP A 192 63.12 11.57 -21.97
C TRP A 192 64.27 10.60 -22.29
N ALA A 193 65.26 10.53 -21.40
CA ALA A 193 66.36 9.59 -21.47
C ALA A 193 66.32 8.66 -20.25
N GLY A 194 66.08 7.36 -20.47
CA GLY A 194 65.99 6.38 -19.38
C GLY A 194 64.85 6.66 -18.37
N GLY A 195 63.75 7.25 -18.85
CA GLY A 195 62.62 7.67 -18.03
C GLY A 195 62.77 9.03 -17.35
N VAL A 196 63.85 9.78 -17.58
CA VAL A 196 64.09 11.12 -16.99
C VAL A 196 63.97 12.21 -18.05
N GLU A 197 63.15 13.22 -17.78
CA GLU A 197 62.96 14.38 -18.68
C GLU A 197 64.28 15.13 -18.84
N SER A 198 64.66 15.40 -20.09
CA SER A 198 65.89 16.11 -20.47
C SER A 198 65.56 17.55 -20.86
N PHE A 199 64.63 17.72 -21.80
CA PHE A 199 64.13 19.02 -22.22
C PHE A 199 62.67 18.90 -22.66
N TYR A 200 61.96 20.03 -22.61
CA TYR A 200 60.57 20.15 -23.06
C TYR A 200 60.43 21.36 -23.97
N CYS A 201 59.44 21.32 -24.87
CA CYS A 201 59.13 22.37 -25.81
C CYS A 201 57.61 22.65 -25.83
N ASP A 202 57.28 23.93 -25.79
CA ASP A 202 55.93 24.48 -25.94
C ASP A 202 55.75 24.89 -27.41
N LEU A 203 54.71 24.40 -28.07
CA LEU A 203 54.37 24.73 -29.45
C LEU A 203 53.00 25.41 -29.49
N ASP A 204 52.93 26.57 -30.12
CA ASP A 204 51.70 27.33 -30.29
C ASP A 204 51.33 27.53 -31.77
N HIS A 205 50.12 28.06 -32.00
CA HIS A 205 49.56 28.24 -33.34
C HIS A 205 49.55 26.94 -34.17
N CYS A 206 49.35 25.81 -33.49
CA CYS A 206 49.28 24.48 -34.09
C CYS A 206 47.97 24.29 -34.86
N VAL A 207 48.08 24.00 -36.16
CA VAL A 207 46.96 23.69 -37.05
C VAL A 207 46.98 22.20 -37.41
N PRO A 208 45.97 21.40 -37.01
CA PRO A 208 45.86 20.02 -37.44
C PRO A 208 45.41 19.94 -38.91
N GLN A 209 46.09 19.13 -39.71
CA GLN A 209 45.77 18.85 -41.11
C GLN A 209 45.74 17.33 -41.34
N THR A 210 44.63 16.80 -41.84
CA THR A 210 44.52 15.40 -42.25
C THR A 210 44.72 15.28 -43.76
N ASN A 211 45.68 14.48 -44.20
CA ASN A 211 45.93 14.24 -45.62
C ASN A 211 45.34 12.87 -46.05
N PRO A 212 44.19 12.84 -46.74
CA PRO A 212 43.52 11.60 -47.13
C PRO A 212 44.25 10.84 -48.25
N LEU A 213 45.25 11.44 -48.92
CA LEU A 213 46.06 10.74 -49.92
C LEU A 213 47.19 9.92 -49.29
N THR A 214 47.67 10.33 -48.12
CA THR A 214 48.78 9.67 -47.41
C THR A 214 48.34 8.92 -46.16
N ASN A 215 47.05 9.00 -45.77
CA ASN A 215 46.53 8.50 -44.50
C ASN A 215 47.41 8.94 -43.32
N ALA A 216 47.67 10.24 -43.24
CA ALA A 216 48.50 10.83 -42.21
C ALA A 216 47.89 12.12 -41.66
N THR A 217 48.00 12.30 -40.36
CA THR A 217 47.63 13.52 -39.63
C THR A 217 48.90 14.32 -39.33
N SER A 218 48.89 15.61 -39.67
CA SER A 218 49.98 16.57 -39.44
C SER A 218 49.54 17.65 -38.45
N TYR A 219 50.42 18.05 -37.54
CA TYR A 219 50.28 19.26 -36.73
C TYR A 219 51.37 20.23 -37.14
N ASP A 220 50.95 21.35 -37.72
CA ASP A 220 51.83 22.40 -38.21
C ASP A 220 51.76 23.58 -37.22
N CYS A 221 52.82 23.78 -36.41
CA CYS A 221 52.88 24.81 -35.37
C CYS A 221 53.81 25.96 -35.79
N ALA A 222 53.33 27.21 -35.70
CA ALA A 222 54.07 28.36 -36.20
C ALA A 222 55.29 28.73 -35.35
N HIS A 223 55.20 28.54 -34.03
CA HIS A 223 56.29 28.80 -33.10
C HIS A 223 56.52 27.60 -32.18
N ILE A 224 57.77 27.47 -31.74
CA ILE A 224 58.23 26.49 -30.75
C ILE A 224 59.22 27.19 -29.82
N GLN A 225 59.11 26.90 -28.52
CA GLN A 225 60.09 27.30 -27.52
C GLN A 225 60.48 26.10 -26.67
N CYS A 226 61.73 25.67 -26.78
CA CYS A 226 62.31 24.61 -25.95
C CYS A 226 63.00 25.17 -24.70
N LYS A 227 63.11 24.35 -23.65
CA LYS A 227 63.85 24.63 -22.41
C LYS A 227 64.50 23.36 -21.87
N CYS A 228 65.77 23.44 -21.51
CA CYS A 228 66.51 22.36 -20.84
C CYS A 228 66.11 22.22 -19.36
N VAL A 229 66.10 20.98 -18.86
CA VAL A 229 66.02 20.65 -17.43
C VAL A 229 67.47 20.54 -16.93
N PRO A 230 67.96 21.41 -16.02
CA PRO A 230 69.37 21.37 -15.59
C PRO A 230 69.77 20.06 -14.92
N ASP A 231 71.07 19.74 -15.01
CA ASP A 231 71.69 18.52 -14.48
C ASP A 231 71.13 17.21 -15.07
N ARG A 232 70.58 17.26 -16.29
CA ARG A 232 70.03 16.09 -17.01
C ARG A 232 70.84 15.74 -18.25
N MET A 233 70.60 14.53 -18.78
CA MET A 233 71.16 14.12 -20.07
C MET A 233 70.80 15.17 -21.12
N LEU A 234 71.74 15.48 -22.02
CA LEU A 234 71.66 16.60 -23.00
C LEU A 234 71.60 18.03 -22.41
N CYS A 235 71.48 18.20 -21.09
CA CYS A 235 71.27 19.49 -20.42
C CYS A 235 72.16 19.62 -19.15
N GLY A 236 73.47 19.70 -19.37
CA GLY A 236 74.47 19.97 -18.31
C GLY A 236 74.96 18.77 -17.48
N LEU A 237 74.41 17.56 -17.63
CA LEU A 237 74.90 16.38 -16.89
C LEU A 237 76.35 16.03 -17.27
N ALA A 238 77.21 15.86 -16.25
CA ALA A 238 78.61 15.54 -16.44
C ALA A 238 78.84 14.27 -17.27
N GLY A 239 79.49 14.41 -18.43
CA GLY A 239 79.74 13.32 -19.39
C GLY A 239 78.71 13.22 -20.52
N SER A 240 77.68 14.06 -20.53
CA SER A 240 76.81 14.33 -21.67
C SER A 240 77.34 15.47 -22.53
N VAL A 241 76.90 15.54 -23.79
CA VAL A 241 76.84 16.81 -24.53
C VAL A 241 75.81 17.72 -23.86
N ASP A 242 76.02 19.03 -23.86
CA ASP A 242 75.04 20.02 -23.40
C ASP A 242 74.54 20.81 -24.63
N ILE A 243 73.22 20.83 -24.84
CA ILE A 243 72.56 21.54 -25.94
C ILE A 243 71.66 22.69 -25.45
N THR A 244 71.82 23.14 -24.20
CA THR A 244 71.00 24.22 -23.61
C THR A 244 71.00 25.49 -24.48
N GLU A 245 72.18 25.99 -24.86
CA GLU A 245 72.34 27.18 -25.71
C GLU A 245 71.70 27.00 -27.10
N PHE A 246 71.84 25.81 -27.69
CA PHE A 246 71.21 25.45 -28.97
C PHE A 246 69.67 25.49 -28.89
N LEU A 247 69.09 24.92 -27.83
CA LEU A 247 67.63 24.90 -27.63
C LEU A 247 67.05 26.29 -27.31
N ASP A 248 67.78 27.12 -26.56
CA ASP A 248 67.32 28.46 -26.17
C ASP A 248 67.48 29.50 -27.30
N GLU A 249 68.49 29.39 -28.16
CA GLU A 249 68.81 30.37 -29.20
C GLU A 249 68.29 30.01 -30.61
N LEU A 250 68.51 28.77 -31.06
CA LEU A 250 68.36 28.37 -32.46
C LEU A 250 67.02 27.71 -32.79
N VAL A 251 66.41 27.00 -31.85
CA VAL A 251 65.10 26.36 -32.05
C VAL A 251 63.98 27.40 -31.95
N ARG A 252 63.43 27.79 -33.10
CA ARG A 252 62.38 28.83 -33.24
C ARG A 252 61.19 28.40 -34.08
N GLY A 253 61.32 27.32 -34.86
CA GLY A 253 60.26 26.78 -35.70
C GLY A 253 60.28 27.24 -37.16
N PRO A 254 59.28 26.84 -37.96
CA PRO A 254 58.06 26.13 -37.54
C PRO A 254 58.34 24.68 -37.11
N GLY A 255 57.61 24.21 -36.09
CA GLY A 255 57.66 22.82 -35.63
C GLY A 255 56.54 22.01 -36.27
N ARG A 256 56.85 20.79 -36.73
CA ARG A 256 55.87 19.93 -37.41
C ARG A 256 55.96 18.47 -36.96
N LEU A 257 54.82 17.92 -36.56
CA LEU A 257 54.62 16.51 -36.22
C LEU A 257 53.71 15.85 -37.26
N VAL A 258 54.18 14.79 -37.92
CA VAL A 258 53.38 13.99 -38.87
C VAL A 258 53.24 12.58 -38.34
N CYS A 259 52.04 12.01 -38.30
CA CYS A 259 51.75 10.65 -37.83
C CYS A 259 50.92 9.87 -38.85
N SER A 260 51.27 8.61 -39.12
CA SER A 260 50.48 7.69 -39.94
C SER A 260 49.19 7.28 -39.22
N ASP A 261 48.02 7.43 -39.85
CA ASP A 261 46.74 7.06 -39.23
C ASP A 261 46.65 5.54 -38.99
N GLN A 262 47.27 4.76 -39.89
CA GLN A 262 47.44 3.31 -39.74
C GLN A 262 48.38 2.97 -38.58
N SER A 263 47.96 2.04 -37.72
CA SER A 263 48.78 1.48 -36.65
C SER A 263 49.22 0.05 -36.98
N ALA A 264 50.49 -0.24 -36.71
CA ALA A 264 51.04 -1.60 -36.72
C ALA A 264 51.34 -2.02 -35.28
N ASN A 265 50.78 -3.13 -34.83
CA ASN A 265 50.94 -3.66 -33.46
C ASN A 265 50.60 -2.68 -32.32
N GLY A 266 49.74 -1.69 -32.57
CA GLY A 266 49.34 -0.67 -31.59
C GLY A 266 50.19 0.61 -31.60
N GLU A 267 51.33 0.61 -32.30
CA GLU A 267 52.17 1.79 -32.52
C GLU A 267 51.89 2.41 -33.91
N ARG A 268 52.16 3.70 -34.09
CA ARG A 268 52.11 4.46 -35.36
C ARG A 268 53.47 4.99 -35.70
N SER A 269 53.78 5.08 -37.00
CA SER A 269 54.97 5.78 -37.45
C SER A 269 54.70 7.28 -37.41
N CYS A 270 55.46 8.01 -36.60
CA CYS A 270 55.43 9.47 -36.56
C CYS A 270 56.81 10.06 -36.85
N GLU A 271 56.84 11.31 -37.26
CA GLU A 271 58.03 12.07 -37.59
C GLU A 271 57.90 13.49 -37.03
N PHE A 272 58.89 13.91 -36.25
CA PHE A 272 58.99 15.28 -35.75
C PHE A 272 60.11 16.02 -36.48
N THR A 273 59.80 17.24 -36.91
CA THR A 273 60.68 18.09 -37.72
C THR A 273 60.70 19.53 -37.20
N GLU A 274 61.89 20.10 -37.12
CA GLU A 274 62.14 21.51 -36.85
C GLU A 274 63.46 21.88 -37.58
N PRO A 275 63.58 23.04 -38.25
CA PRO A 275 64.72 23.31 -39.15
C PRO A 275 66.11 23.17 -38.51
N ALA A 276 66.35 23.79 -37.34
CA ALA A 276 67.65 23.77 -36.68
C ALA A 276 67.93 22.39 -36.07
N MET A 277 66.92 21.75 -35.48
CA MET A 277 67.07 20.41 -34.91
C MET A 277 67.29 19.34 -35.99
N ASN A 278 66.68 19.47 -37.17
CA ASN A 278 66.95 18.61 -38.32
C ASN A 278 68.38 18.80 -38.85
N GLU A 279 68.92 20.02 -38.86
CA GLU A 279 70.32 20.30 -39.23
C GLU A 279 71.28 19.62 -38.24
N LEU A 280 71.06 19.78 -36.93
CA LEU A 280 71.83 19.09 -35.89
C LEU A 280 71.75 17.55 -36.04
N ILE A 281 70.57 17.00 -36.34
CA ILE A 281 70.39 15.56 -36.52
C ILE A 281 71.06 15.07 -37.80
N SER A 282 71.03 15.84 -38.89
CA SER A 282 71.74 15.54 -40.13
C SER A 282 73.25 15.53 -39.92
N ASP A 283 73.81 16.51 -39.21
CA ASP A 283 75.25 16.65 -39.06
C ASP A 283 75.84 15.68 -38.03
N VAL A 284 75.13 15.43 -36.91
CA VAL A 284 75.59 14.53 -35.84
C VAL A 284 75.18 13.08 -36.09
N PHE A 285 73.97 12.85 -36.61
CA PHE A 285 73.41 11.51 -36.80
C PHE A 285 73.18 11.14 -38.27
N GLY A 286 73.19 12.04 -39.25
CA GLY A 286 72.94 11.69 -40.65
C GLY A 286 71.56 11.07 -40.92
N ASP A 287 70.59 11.37 -40.06
CA ASP A 287 69.16 11.14 -40.29
C ASP A 287 68.51 12.51 -40.62
N THR A 288 67.39 12.56 -41.33
CA THR A 288 66.77 13.83 -41.76
C THR A 288 65.91 14.53 -40.68
N SER A 289 65.51 13.78 -39.65
CA SER A 289 64.43 14.14 -38.72
C SER A 289 64.37 13.15 -37.54
N ILE A 290 63.56 13.46 -36.53
CA ILE A 290 63.28 12.52 -35.42
C ILE A 290 62.13 11.60 -35.85
N THR A 291 62.45 10.32 -36.04
CA THR A 291 61.47 9.27 -36.35
C THR A 291 61.03 8.55 -35.08
N LEU A 292 59.73 8.40 -34.91
CA LEU A 292 59.07 7.99 -33.68
C LEU A 292 58.12 6.81 -33.94
N ALA A 293 58.00 5.91 -32.97
CA ALA A 293 56.93 4.92 -32.91
C ALA A 293 56.01 5.23 -31.73
N CYS A 294 54.76 5.61 -32.01
CA CYS A 294 53.87 6.26 -31.05
C CYS A 294 52.58 5.47 -30.77
N THR A 295 52.20 5.39 -29.50
CA THR A 295 50.83 5.05 -29.06
C THR A 295 50.10 6.34 -28.71
N SER A 296 48.79 6.43 -28.98
CA SER A 296 48.00 7.64 -28.71
C SER A 296 46.60 7.31 -28.19
N GLY A 297 46.01 8.25 -27.45
CA GLY A 297 44.69 8.08 -26.84
C GLY A 297 44.16 9.33 -26.16
N GLU A 298 42.90 9.68 -26.46
CA GLU A 298 42.08 10.60 -25.67
C GLU A 298 40.76 9.95 -25.24
N CYS A 299 40.22 10.41 -24.10
CA CYS A 299 38.93 9.94 -23.60
C CYS A 299 37.81 10.90 -24.00
N MET A 300 36.84 10.40 -24.75
CA MET A 300 35.71 11.17 -25.27
C MET A 300 34.42 10.34 -25.27
N HIS A 301 33.26 10.97 -25.47
CA HIS A 301 32.01 10.21 -25.60
C HIS A 301 31.93 9.55 -26.99
N VAL A 302 31.36 8.35 -27.09
CA VAL A 302 31.25 7.59 -28.36
C VAL A 302 30.69 8.42 -29.53
N SER A 303 29.75 9.34 -29.26
CA SER A 303 29.14 10.22 -30.27
C SER A 303 30.05 11.32 -30.81
N GLN A 304 31.20 11.55 -30.18
CA GLN A 304 32.18 12.57 -30.57
C GLN A 304 33.33 11.98 -31.40
N VAL A 305 33.41 10.65 -31.50
CA VAL A 305 34.46 9.94 -32.24
C VAL A 305 34.39 10.31 -33.73
N PRO A 306 35.51 10.73 -34.37
CA PRO A 306 35.54 11.04 -35.79
C PRO A 306 35.06 9.86 -36.65
N GLY A 307 34.07 10.11 -37.51
CA GLY A 307 33.44 9.08 -38.33
C GLY A 307 32.25 8.35 -37.67
N TYR A 308 31.86 8.71 -36.44
CA TYR A 308 30.62 8.22 -35.84
C TYR A 308 29.41 8.68 -36.67
N THR A 309 28.77 7.75 -37.37
CA THR A 309 27.44 7.96 -37.92
C THR A 309 26.42 7.71 -36.81
N ARG A 310 25.52 8.68 -36.57
CA ARG A 310 24.35 8.46 -35.72
C ARG A 310 23.60 7.24 -36.29
N PRO A 311 23.30 6.19 -35.51
CA PRO A 311 22.39 5.16 -35.98
C PRO A 311 21.09 5.86 -36.33
N GLU A 312 20.67 5.79 -37.60
CA GLU A 312 19.45 6.46 -38.03
C GLU A 312 18.32 5.96 -37.14
N HIS A 313 17.74 6.88 -36.35
CA HIS A 313 16.41 6.67 -35.83
C HIS A 313 15.56 6.34 -37.06
N PRO A 314 14.84 5.21 -37.09
CA PRO A 314 13.91 4.98 -38.16
C PRO A 314 12.93 6.16 -38.14
N GLY A 315 12.98 6.99 -39.20
CA GLY A 315 11.88 7.88 -39.51
C GLY A 315 10.59 7.07 -39.65
N PRO A 316 9.42 7.72 -39.81
CA PRO A 316 8.09 7.14 -39.61
C PRO A 316 7.65 5.99 -40.57
N GLY A 317 8.59 5.29 -41.22
CA GLY A 317 8.37 4.06 -42.00
C GLY A 317 9.07 2.79 -41.48
N GLY A 318 9.91 2.84 -40.43
CA GLY A 318 10.69 1.67 -39.98
C GLY A 318 9.93 0.66 -39.12
N ALA A 319 9.38 1.11 -37.99
CA ALA A 319 8.38 0.35 -37.24
C ALA A 319 7.02 0.63 -37.89
N SER A 320 6.52 -0.32 -38.69
CA SER A 320 5.33 -0.08 -39.50
C SER A 320 4.14 0.39 -38.65
N PRO A 321 3.33 1.37 -39.12
CA PRO A 321 2.04 1.67 -38.49
C PRO A 321 1.13 0.44 -38.40
N ILE A 322 1.40 -0.61 -39.20
CA ILE A 322 0.77 -1.93 -39.08
C ILE A 322 1.11 -2.60 -37.75
N VAL A 323 2.32 -2.48 -37.18
CA VAL A 323 2.69 -3.09 -35.89
C VAL A 323 2.02 -2.37 -34.72
N PHE A 324 1.92 -1.04 -34.75
CA PHE A 324 1.20 -0.27 -33.74
C PHE A 324 -0.33 -0.41 -33.88
N ALA A 325 -0.85 -0.49 -35.11
CA ALA A 325 -2.21 -0.95 -35.37
C ALA A 325 -2.41 -2.40 -34.89
N LEU A 326 -1.42 -3.29 -35.01
CA LEU A 326 -1.50 -4.66 -34.50
C LEU A 326 -1.53 -4.67 -32.98
N LEU A 327 -0.68 -3.89 -32.30
CA LEU A 327 -0.64 -3.84 -30.84
C LEU A 327 -1.90 -3.20 -30.24
N THR A 328 -2.43 -2.15 -30.87
CA THR A 328 -3.69 -1.52 -30.45
C THR A 328 -4.90 -2.40 -30.81
N THR A 329 -4.94 -3.05 -31.98
CA THR A 329 -5.99 -4.02 -32.29
C THR A 329 -5.86 -5.32 -31.50
N VAL A 330 -4.66 -5.77 -31.12
CA VAL A 330 -4.45 -6.89 -30.19
C VAL A 330 -4.83 -6.49 -28.77
N ALA A 331 -4.55 -5.27 -28.30
CA ALA A 331 -5.05 -4.78 -27.02
C ALA A 331 -6.59 -4.70 -27.02
N LEU A 332 -7.20 -4.16 -28.07
CA LEU A 332 -8.65 -4.12 -28.27
C LEU A 332 -9.23 -5.53 -28.45
N LEU A 333 -8.56 -6.45 -29.13
CA LEU A 333 -8.95 -7.86 -29.27
C LEU A 333 -8.73 -8.65 -27.98
N VAL A 334 -7.78 -8.28 -27.12
CA VAL A 334 -7.61 -8.85 -25.78
C VAL A 334 -8.69 -8.32 -24.85
N VAL A 335 -9.05 -7.03 -24.92
CA VAL A 335 -10.21 -6.48 -24.19
C VAL A 335 -11.52 -7.06 -24.72
N ALA A 336 -11.66 -7.25 -26.04
CA ALA A 336 -12.82 -7.88 -26.67
C ALA A 336 -12.86 -9.39 -26.42
N ALA A 337 -11.73 -10.10 -26.39
CA ALA A 337 -11.64 -11.52 -26.08
C ALA A 337 -11.75 -11.78 -24.57
N LEU A 338 -11.33 -10.85 -23.72
CA LEU A 338 -11.60 -10.90 -22.28
C LEU A 338 -13.06 -10.59 -22.01
N SER A 339 -13.67 -9.57 -22.62
CA SER A 339 -15.09 -9.28 -22.46
C SER A 339 -15.98 -10.33 -23.16
N PHE A 340 -15.53 -10.96 -24.24
CA PHE A 340 -16.16 -12.12 -24.87
C PHE A 340 -15.89 -13.41 -24.08
N ALA A 341 -14.75 -13.59 -23.42
CA ALA A 341 -14.52 -14.69 -22.48
C ALA A 341 -15.28 -14.47 -21.17
N VAL A 342 -15.56 -13.23 -20.78
CA VAL A 342 -16.44 -12.85 -19.68
C VAL A 342 -17.88 -13.20 -20.07
N TRP A 343 -18.35 -12.72 -21.21
CA TRP A 343 -19.66 -13.05 -21.77
C TRP A 343 -19.83 -14.54 -22.00
N ARG A 344 -18.81 -15.21 -22.54
CA ARG A 344 -18.79 -16.65 -22.77
C ARG A 344 -18.70 -17.43 -21.48
N ARG A 345 -17.93 -17.04 -20.46
CA ARG A 345 -18.00 -17.68 -19.13
C ARG A 345 -19.31 -17.40 -18.42
N HIS A 346 -19.96 -16.26 -18.66
CA HIS A 346 -21.31 -15.99 -18.18
C HIS A 346 -22.34 -16.88 -18.89
N ARG A 347 -22.18 -17.08 -20.21
CA ARG A 347 -23.01 -17.95 -21.06
C ARG A 347 -22.74 -19.44 -20.77
N ASP A 348 -21.49 -19.82 -20.50
CA ASP A 348 -21.03 -21.16 -20.16
C ASP A 348 -21.35 -21.47 -18.70
N ALA A 349 -21.40 -20.50 -17.78
CA ALA A 349 -21.97 -20.67 -16.44
C ALA A 349 -23.49 -20.82 -16.50
N ALA A 350 -24.19 -20.04 -17.33
CA ALA A 350 -25.61 -20.22 -17.60
C ALA A 350 -25.90 -21.57 -18.30
N GLN A 351 -25.02 -22.03 -19.20
CA GLN A 351 -25.12 -23.35 -19.84
C GLN A 351 -24.68 -24.49 -18.93
N ALA A 352 -23.73 -24.30 -18.01
CA ALA A 352 -23.34 -25.27 -16.99
C ALA A 352 -24.43 -25.42 -15.92
N ALA A 353 -25.12 -24.33 -15.56
CA ALA A 353 -26.35 -24.38 -14.78
C ALA A 353 -27.45 -25.16 -15.53
N ARG A 354 -27.57 -24.99 -16.86
CA ARG A 354 -28.48 -25.79 -17.71
C ARG A 354 -28.02 -27.25 -17.92
N ARG A 355 -26.72 -27.56 -17.87
CA ARG A 355 -26.20 -28.94 -17.96
C ARG A 355 -26.30 -29.68 -16.63
N ARG A 356 -26.07 -29.00 -15.49
CA ARG A 356 -26.38 -29.52 -14.16
C ARG A 356 -27.89 -29.75 -13.95
N ARG A 357 -28.76 -29.04 -14.69
CA ARG A 357 -30.21 -29.31 -14.76
C ARG A 357 -30.59 -30.59 -15.52
N ASN A 358 -29.69 -31.13 -16.35
CA ASN A 358 -29.88 -32.38 -17.11
C ASN A 358 -28.94 -33.51 -16.63
N GLY A 359 -28.24 -33.31 -15.51
CA GLY A 359 -27.17 -34.17 -15.03
C GLY A 359 -27.39 -34.58 -13.57
N ASP A 360 -28.60 -35.04 -13.23
CA ASP A 360 -28.87 -35.73 -11.97
C ASP A 360 -28.23 -37.13 -11.99
N GLY A 361 -26.90 -37.14 -11.87
CA GLY A 361 -26.09 -38.31 -11.58
C GLY A 361 -25.62 -38.25 -10.13
N TYR A 362 -26.46 -38.67 -9.20
CA TYR A 362 -26.12 -38.75 -7.78
C TYR A 362 -25.02 -39.80 -7.58
N SER A 363 -23.84 -39.38 -7.13
CA SER A 363 -22.93 -40.28 -6.42
C SER A 363 -23.62 -40.63 -5.10
N ALA A 364 -23.84 -41.92 -4.83
CA ALA A 364 -24.19 -42.32 -3.48
C ALA A 364 -22.97 -42.01 -2.59
N LEU A 365 -23.11 -41.04 -1.68
CA LEU A 365 -22.09 -40.77 -0.65
C LEU A 365 -21.76 -42.08 0.06
N THR A 366 -20.48 -42.26 0.43
CA THR A 366 -20.11 -43.43 1.23
C THR A 366 -20.83 -43.37 2.59
N GLN A 367 -21.17 -44.53 3.16
CA GLN A 367 -21.83 -44.60 4.48
C GLN A 367 -21.05 -43.80 5.54
N ASP A 368 -19.72 -43.88 5.47
CA ASP A 368 -18.74 -43.13 6.25
C ASP A 368 -18.84 -41.59 6.12
N GLU A 369 -19.23 -41.07 4.96
CA GLU A 369 -19.46 -39.63 4.73
C GLU A 369 -20.85 -39.20 5.20
N LEU A 370 -21.86 -40.07 5.08
CA LEU A 370 -23.20 -39.84 5.61
C LEU A 370 -23.22 -39.82 7.14
N ASP A 371 -22.47 -40.72 7.78
CA ASP A 371 -22.30 -40.71 9.23
C ASP A 371 -21.55 -39.45 9.69
N LYS A 372 -20.56 -38.96 8.93
CA LYS A 372 -19.87 -37.67 9.19
C LYS A 372 -20.78 -36.44 8.98
N LEU A 373 -21.84 -36.53 8.19
CA LEU A 373 -22.86 -35.47 8.06
C LEU A 373 -23.77 -35.40 9.30
N MET A 374 -24.00 -36.54 9.98
CA MET A 374 -24.97 -36.67 11.07
C MET A 374 -24.35 -36.73 12.49
N ALA A 375 -23.05 -37.03 12.62
CA ALA A 375 -22.40 -37.34 13.90
C ALA A 375 -22.18 -36.17 14.88
N ASP A 376 -22.29 -34.91 14.43
CA ASP A 376 -21.69 -33.77 15.15
C ASP A 376 -22.65 -32.93 16.01
N HIS A 377 -23.98 -33.04 15.85
CA HIS A 377 -24.91 -32.33 16.75
C HIS A 377 -25.16 -33.14 18.02
N VAL A 378 -24.63 -32.68 19.16
CA VAL A 378 -24.93 -33.25 20.48
C VAL A 378 -25.98 -32.35 21.15
N PRO A 379 -27.18 -32.84 21.50
CA PRO A 379 -28.17 -32.06 22.25
C PRO A 379 -27.58 -31.44 23.52
N ALA A 380 -27.68 -30.11 23.65
CA ALA A 380 -26.99 -29.33 24.67
C ALA A 380 -27.94 -28.46 25.50
N THR A 381 -28.16 -28.84 26.76
CA THR A 381 -28.83 -28.00 27.76
C THR A 381 -27.89 -26.86 28.17
N LEU A 382 -28.35 -25.61 28.10
CA LEU A 382 -27.60 -24.45 28.60
C LEU A 382 -28.18 -24.00 29.95
N THR A 383 -27.30 -23.87 30.95
CA THR A 383 -27.64 -23.40 32.29
C THR A 383 -26.74 -22.22 32.65
N PHE A 384 -27.34 -21.12 33.11
CA PHE A 384 -26.60 -19.93 33.56
C PHE A 384 -27.06 -19.49 34.96
N ARG A 385 -26.10 -19.11 35.80
CA ARG A 385 -26.30 -18.79 37.23
C ARG A 385 -25.56 -17.52 37.61
N ASP A 386 -26.23 -16.64 38.33
CA ASP A 386 -25.70 -15.38 38.88
C ASP A 386 -24.81 -14.63 37.88
N ILE A 387 -25.24 -14.54 36.62
CA ILE A 387 -24.48 -13.85 35.58
C ILE A 387 -24.49 -12.35 35.89
N ARG A 388 -23.31 -11.81 36.20
CA ARG A 388 -23.07 -10.39 36.45
C ARG A 388 -22.03 -9.85 35.48
N TYR A 389 -22.19 -8.60 35.07
CA TYR A 389 -21.28 -7.94 34.14
C TYR A 389 -20.98 -6.52 34.57
N ARG A 390 -19.70 -6.15 34.64
CA ARG A 390 -19.23 -4.84 35.11
C ARG A 390 -18.27 -4.21 34.12
N ILE A 391 -18.48 -2.94 33.79
CA ILE A 391 -17.60 -2.15 32.94
C ILE A 391 -16.92 -1.08 33.79
N PRO A 392 -15.59 -0.88 33.71
CA PRO A 392 -14.94 0.25 34.34
C PRO A 392 -15.45 1.56 33.73
N ARG A 393 -15.91 2.51 34.56
CA ARG A 393 -16.39 3.81 34.05
C ARG A 393 -15.23 4.60 33.44
N THR A 394 -15.31 4.86 32.13
CA THR A 394 -14.41 5.80 31.48
C THR A 394 -14.74 7.24 31.91
N PRO A 395 -13.75 8.07 32.30
CA PRO A 395 -14.02 9.44 32.79
C PRO A 395 -14.64 10.43 31.78
N GLY A 396 -14.84 10.03 30.52
CA GLY A 396 -15.23 10.93 29.42
C GLY A 396 -16.71 11.35 29.40
N ALA A 397 -17.64 10.45 29.75
CA ALA A 397 -19.07 10.69 29.53
C ALA A 397 -19.69 11.76 30.46
N ALA A 398 -19.11 11.98 31.65
CA ALA A 398 -19.61 12.96 32.62
C ALA A 398 -19.23 14.42 32.28
N ARG A 399 -18.28 14.64 31.36
CA ARG A 399 -17.64 15.95 31.13
C ARG A 399 -18.54 16.99 30.42
N ARG A 400 -19.69 16.60 29.87
CA ARG A 400 -20.66 17.52 29.23
C ARG A 400 -21.80 18.02 30.14
N ARG A 401 -21.87 17.64 31.44
CA ARG A 401 -22.91 18.12 32.38
C ARG A 401 -22.38 18.62 33.74
N ARG A 402 -21.09 18.95 33.86
CA ARG A 402 -20.53 19.65 35.03
C ARG A 402 -19.60 20.79 34.62
N ALA A 403 -20.21 21.86 34.13
CA ALA A 403 -19.60 23.18 33.97
C ALA A 403 -20.30 24.25 34.85
N GLN A 404 -20.89 23.84 35.98
CA GLN A 404 -21.47 24.73 37.01
C GLN A 404 -21.61 23.95 38.33
N SER A 405 -20.53 23.95 39.14
CA SER A 405 -20.49 23.74 40.61
C SER A 405 -19.07 23.31 41.00
N ALA A 406 -18.16 24.28 41.04
CA ALA A 406 -16.81 24.08 41.51
C ALA A 406 -16.74 24.34 43.02
N ARG A 407 -16.87 23.28 43.84
CA ARG A 407 -16.31 23.14 45.22
C ARG A 407 -16.81 21.85 45.88
N ARG A 408 -16.13 20.72 45.61
CA ARG A 408 -15.99 19.61 46.56
C ARG A 408 -14.76 18.77 46.21
N SER A 409 -14.18 18.17 47.26
CA SER A 409 -12.89 17.49 47.30
C SER A 409 -12.76 16.30 46.33
N PRO A 410 -11.52 15.94 45.93
CA PRO A 410 -11.28 14.76 45.11
C PRO A 410 -11.43 13.49 45.95
N THR A 411 -12.51 12.74 45.75
CA THR A 411 -12.65 11.35 46.22
C THR A 411 -12.05 10.39 45.18
N PRO A 412 -11.08 9.53 45.53
CA PRO A 412 -10.47 8.59 44.59
C PRO A 412 -11.29 7.31 44.52
N GLU A 413 -12.27 7.22 43.61
CA GLU A 413 -12.95 5.96 43.33
C GLU A 413 -13.43 5.89 41.87
N GLY A 414 -12.71 5.11 41.07
CA GLY A 414 -13.11 4.75 39.71
C GLY A 414 -14.22 3.71 39.75
N GLY A 415 -15.44 4.14 40.09
CA GLY A 415 -16.57 3.22 40.29
C GLY A 415 -16.87 2.38 39.05
N GLU A 416 -16.83 1.05 39.19
CA GLU A 416 -17.35 0.12 38.19
C GLU A 416 -18.85 0.34 37.99
N GLN A 417 -19.33 0.25 36.75
CA GLN A 417 -20.76 0.20 36.46
C GLN A 417 -21.16 -1.24 36.15
N GLU A 418 -21.95 -1.83 37.03
CA GLU A 418 -22.62 -3.10 36.77
C GLU A 418 -23.77 -2.89 35.78
N ILE A 419 -23.87 -3.78 34.79
CA ILE A 419 -24.78 -3.72 33.63
C ILE A 419 -25.73 -4.91 33.60
N LEU A 420 -25.34 -6.04 34.22
CA LEU A 420 -26.20 -7.20 34.47
C LEU A 420 -26.08 -7.58 35.94
N HIS A 421 -27.21 -7.83 36.59
CA HIS A 421 -27.35 -8.01 38.03
C HIS A 421 -27.98 -9.37 38.35
N GLY A 422 -27.18 -10.44 38.31
CA GLY A 422 -27.57 -11.78 38.75
C GLY A 422 -28.65 -12.38 37.87
N VAL A 423 -28.30 -12.74 36.64
CA VAL A 423 -29.23 -13.35 35.67
C VAL A 423 -29.11 -14.88 35.72
N HIS A 424 -30.25 -15.57 35.85
CA HIS A 424 -30.36 -17.02 35.99
C HIS A 424 -31.32 -17.62 34.94
N GLY A 425 -31.07 -18.84 34.50
CA GLY A 425 -31.96 -19.53 33.56
C GLY A 425 -31.46 -20.88 33.06
N LEU A 426 -32.36 -21.59 32.41
CA LEU A 426 -32.19 -22.95 31.91
C LEU A 426 -32.90 -23.08 30.55
N VAL A 427 -32.24 -23.66 29.55
CA VAL A 427 -32.83 -23.98 28.25
C VAL A 427 -32.44 -25.40 27.87
N ARG A 428 -33.43 -26.26 27.61
CA ARG A 428 -33.22 -27.66 27.21
C ARG A 428 -33.17 -27.79 25.68
N PRO A 429 -32.57 -28.87 25.16
CA PRO A 429 -32.68 -29.24 23.75
C PRO A 429 -34.14 -29.30 23.30
N GLY A 430 -34.41 -28.83 22.09
CA GLY A 430 -35.77 -28.74 21.54
C GLY A 430 -36.55 -27.49 21.98
N GLN A 431 -36.01 -26.67 22.89
CA GLN A 431 -36.67 -25.46 23.39
C GLN A 431 -36.08 -24.17 22.80
N VAL A 432 -36.95 -23.17 22.72
CA VAL A 432 -36.63 -21.79 22.38
C VAL A 432 -36.72 -20.89 23.61
N LEU A 433 -35.64 -20.15 23.91
CA LEU A 433 -35.61 -19.08 24.91
C LEU A 433 -35.65 -17.71 24.22
N ALA A 434 -36.71 -16.95 24.49
CA ALA A 434 -36.80 -15.53 24.12
C ALA A 434 -36.28 -14.65 25.27
N ILE A 435 -35.40 -13.69 24.95
CA ILE A 435 -34.92 -12.65 25.87
C ILE A 435 -35.62 -11.34 25.50
N MET A 436 -36.48 -10.83 26.40
CA MET A 436 -37.30 -9.64 26.18
C MET A 436 -37.05 -8.55 27.23
N GLY A 437 -37.57 -7.35 26.96
CA GLY A 437 -37.45 -6.17 27.79
C GLY A 437 -37.24 -4.90 26.96
N GLY A 438 -37.42 -3.74 27.58
CA GLY A 438 -37.31 -2.43 26.93
C GLY A 438 -35.93 -2.11 26.33
N SER A 439 -35.87 -0.99 25.62
CA SER A 439 -34.61 -0.46 25.08
C SER A 439 -33.62 -0.12 26.20
N GLY A 440 -32.37 -0.56 26.05
CA GLY A 440 -31.34 -0.42 27.08
C GLY A 440 -31.45 -1.39 28.27
N ALA A 441 -32.38 -2.36 28.25
CA ALA A 441 -32.55 -3.33 29.35
C ALA A 441 -31.40 -4.35 29.52
N GLY A 442 -30.41 -4.38 28.61
CA GLY A 442 -29.28 -5.31 28.65
C GLY A 442 -29.44 -6.59 27.82
N LYS A 443 -30.49 -6.71 27.00
CA LYS A 443 -30.80 -7.89 26.16
C LYS A 443 -29.59 -8.43 25.38
N SER A 444 -29.08 -7.68 24.40
CA SER A 444 -27.94 -8.08 23.57
C SER A 444 -26.65 -8.25 24.36
N THR A 445 -26.48 -7.49 25.45
CA THR A 445 -25.35 -7.68 26.39
C THR A 445 -25.42 -9.03 27.10
N CYS A 446 -26.60 -9.45 27.54
CA CYS A 446 -26.83 -10.79 28.11
C CYS A 446 -26.56 -11.87 27.06
N LEU A 447 -27.09 -11.71 25.83
CA LEU A 447 -26.87 -12.66 24.74
C LEU A 447 -25.38 -12.81 24.36
N ASP A 448 -24.64 -11.70 24.18
CA ASP A 448 -23.20 -11.70 23.91
C ASP A 448 -22.41 -12.46 25.01
N ILE A 449 -22.82 -12.32 26.28
CA ILE A 449 -22.16 -12.95 27.44
C ILE A 449 -22.49 -14.44 27.53
N LEU A 450 -23.75 -14.84 27.30
CA LEU A 450 -24.15 -16.24 27.23
C LEU A 450 -23.44 -16.95 26.06
N ALA A 451 -23.24 -16.27 24.94
CA ALA A 451 -22.42 -16.74 23.82
C ALA A 451 -20.89 -16.68 24.08
N ARG A 452 -20.45 -16.30 25.29
CA ARG A 452 -19.04 -16.10 25.70
C ARG A 452 -18.22 -15.20 24.77
N ARG A 453 -18.85 -14.26 24.04
CA ARG A 453 -18.16 -13.29 23.19
C ARG A 453 -17.26 -12.37 24.04
N THR A 454 -16.18 -11.87 23.44
CA THR A 454 -15.17 -11.09 24.16
C THR A 454 -15.67 -9.67 24.39
N LYS A 455 -15.77 -9.29 25.66
CA LYS A 455 -16.18 -7.95 26.11
C LYS A 455 -15.07 -7.32 26.96
N THR A 456 -15.07 -5.99 27.06
CA THR A 456 -14.05 -5.23 27.79
C THR A 456 -14.21 -5.23 29.32
N GLY A 457 -15.39 -5.57 29.83
CA GLY A 457 -15.68 -5.62 31.26
C GLY A 457 -15.38 -6.97 31.94
N VAL A 458 -15.58 -7.02 33.26
CA VAL A 458 -15.48 -8.22 34.09
C VAL A 458 -16.81 -8.96 34.09
N ILE A 459 -16.77 -10.25 33.76
CA ILE A 459 -17.93 -11.17 33.81
C ILE A 459 -17.76 -12.06 35.06
N LYS A 460 -18.85 -12.25 35.82
CA LYS A 460 -18.95 -13.20 36.95
C LYS A 460 -20.21 -14.07 36.78
N GLY A 461 -20.26 -15.19 37.50
CA GLY A 461 -21.33 -16.20 37.40
C GLY A 461 -20.86 -17.49 36.71
N GLU A 462 -21.71 -18.50 36.69
CA GLU A 462 -21.42 -19.82 36.11
C GLU A 462 -22.21 -20.04 34.82
N LEU A 463 -21.54 -20.57 33.79
CA LEU A 463 -22.15 -21.03 32.54
C LEU A 463 -21.83 -22.50 32.33
N LEU A 464 -22.84 -23.35 32.43
CA LEU A 464 -22.74 -24.80 32.30
C LEU A 464 -23.47 -25.27 31.03
N VAL A 465 -22.87 -26.26 30.34
CA VAL A 465 -23.49 -26.98 29.23
C VAL A 465 -23.58 -28.45 29.63
N ASN A 466 -24.79 -29.03 29.57
CA ASN A 466 -25.05 -30.40 30.06
C ASN A 466 -24.47 -30.66 31.47
N GLY A 467 -24.65 -29.70 32.38
CA GLY A 467 -24.17 -29.75 33.77
C GLY A 467 -22.66 -29.52 33.97
N ARG A 468 -21.88 -29.23 32.91
CA ARG A 468 -20.42 -29.07 33.00
C ARG A 468 -19.96 -27.68 32.55
N VAL A 469 -18.95 -27.15 33.24
CA VAL A 469 -18.25 -25.94 32.78
C VAL A 469 -17.25 -26.36 31.70
N LEU A 470 -17.48 -25.89 30.47
CA LEU A 470 -16.60 -26.17 29.32
C LEU A 470 -15.47 -25.15 29.21
N ASP A 471 -14.38 -25.52 28.53
CA ASP A 471 -13.37 -24.55 28.08
C ASP A 471 -13.94 -23.61 27.00
N ARG A 472 -13.30 -22.43 26.82
CA ARG A 472 -13.65 -21.47 25.76
C ARG A 472 -13.56 -22.08 24.36
N HIS A 473 -12.60 -22.97 24.08
CA HIS A 473 -12.48 -23.61 22.77
C HIS A 473 -13.63 -24.59 22.52
N GLU A 474 -13.89 -25.48 23.47
CA GLU A 474 -14.94 -26.51 23.39
C GLU A 474 -16.34 -25.89 23.29
N PHE A 475 -16.59 -24.84 24.07
CA PHE A 475 -17.84 -24.08 23.98
C PHE A 475 -18.03 -23.45 22.59
N ARG A 476 -16.98 -22.85 22.03
CA ARG A 476 -17.03 -22.19 20.71
C ARG A 476 -17.31 -23.16 19.55
N THR A 477 -16.92 -24.43 19.67
CA THR A 477 -17.21 -25.44 18.64
C THR A 477 -18.67 -25.91 18.62
N MET A 478 -19.43 -25.72 19.71
CA MET A 478 -20.84 -26.14 19.80
C MET A 478 -21.85 -24.99 19.59
N VAL A 479 -21.36 -23.77 19.32
CA VAL A 479 -22.17 -22.54 19.35
C VAL A 479 -22.15 -21.82 18.00
N GLY A 480 -23.33 -21.55 17.45
CA GLY A 480 -23.54 -20.60 16.35
C GLY A 480 -24.03 -19.25 16.88
N PHE A 481 -23.62 -18.14 16.25
CA PHE A 481 -24.09 -16.81 16.61
C PHE A 481 -24.46 -15.99 15.37
N VAL A 482 -25.71 -15.55 15.31
CA VAL A 482 -26.26 -14.69 14.25
C VAL A 482 -26.39 -13.25 14.79
N ASP A 483 -25.60 -12.34 14.21
CA ASP A 483 -25.62 -10.91 14.54
C ASP A 483 -26.92 -10.21 14.07
N GLN A 484 -27.21 -9.02 14.62
CA GLN A 484 -28.41 -8.24 14.28
C GLN A 484 -28.50 -7.89 12.77
N GLU A 485 -27.38 -7.46 12.17
CA GLU A 485 -27.35 -7.04 10.76
C GLU A 485 -26.87 -8.14 9.80
N ASP A 486 -27.60 -8.36 8.70
CA ASP A 486 -27.29 -9.35 7.67
C ASP A 486 -26.25 -8.86 6.65
N MET A 487 -25.00 -8.83 7.11
CA MET A 487 -23.80 -8.54 6.32
C MET A 487 -23.46 -9.74 5.43
N LEU A 488 -23.86 -9.68 4.16
CA LEU A 488 -23.61 -10.70 3.12
C LEU A 488 -23.13 -10.01 1.83
N MET A 489 -22.36 -10.71 0.98
CA MET A 489 -21.91 -10.15 -0.31
C MET A 489 -23.07 -10.12 -1.33
N PRO A 490 -23.42 -8.96 -1.91
CA PRO A 490 -24.64 -8.83 -2.74
C PRO A 490 -24.55 -9.54 -4.11
N THR A 491 -23.33 -9.68 -4.66
CA THR A 491 -23.06 -10.27 -5.99
C THR A 491 -23.07 -11.81 -6.02
N LEU A 492 -23.08 -12.45 -4.85
CA LEU A 492 -23.09 -13.89 -4.70
C LEU A 492 -24.53 -14.43 -4.64
N THR A 493 -24.70 -15.70 -4.99
CA THR A 493 -25.98 -16.38 -4.77
C THR A 493 -26.10 -16.88 -3.32
N VAL A 494 -27.33 -17.22 -2.92
CA VAL A 494 -27.62 -17.85 -1.63
C VAL A 494 -26.76 -19.10 -1.41
N GLU A 495 -26.79 -20.05 -2.35
CA GLU A 495 -26.02 -21.30 -2.30
C GLU A 495 -24.51 -21.05 -2.24
N GLU A 496 -23.98 -20.12 -3.05
CA GLU A 496 -22.56 -19.80 -3.06
C GLU A 496 -22.09 -19.21 -1.73
N THR A 497 -22.92 -18.39 -1.09
CA THR A 497 -22.59 -17.75 0.18
C THR A 497 -22.56 -18.76 1.33
N ILE A 498 -23.54 -19.66 1.39
CA ILE A 498 -23.57 -20.76 2.36
C ILE A 498 -22.42 -21.74 2.08
N LEU A 499 -22.13 -22.04 0.80
CA LEU A 499 -21.00 -22.88 0.39
C LEU A 499 -19.64 -22.28 0.79
N TYR A 500 -19.41 -20.99 0.60
CA TYR A 500 -18.15 -20.38 1.04
C TYR A 500 -18.02 -20.46 2.57
N SER A 501 -19.10 -20.29 3.34
CA SER A 501 -19.10 -20.57 4.79
C SER A 501 -18.72 -22.03 5.09
N ALA A 502 -19.34 -22.98 4.36
CA ALA A 502 -19.10 -24.42 4.51
C ALA A 502 -17.65 -24.83 4.20
N LEU A 503 -17.09 -24.37 3.08
CA LEU A 503 -15.74 -24.71 2.63
C LEU A 503 -14.67 -24.20 3.61
N LEU A 504 -14.90 -23.05 4.25
CA LEU A 504 -14.00 -22.42 5.21
C LEU A 504 -14.11 -23.05 6.61
N ARG A 505 -15.31 -23.46 7.04
CA ARG A 505 -15.59 -23.90 8.42
C ARG A 505 -15.66 -25.42 8.62
N LEU A 506 -16.10 -26.19 7.62
CA LEU A 506 -16.24 -27.66 7.74
C LEU A 506 -14.87 -28.36 7.64
N PRO A 507 -14.71 -29.54 8.28
CA PRO A 507 -13.46 -30.29 8.32
C PRO A 507 -12.77 -30.47 6.96
N LYS A 508 -11.44 -30.37 6.94
CA LYS A 508 -10.59 -30.59 5.75
C LYS A 508 -10.71 -32.01 5.17
N ASP A 509 -11.04 -32.98 6.01
CA ASP A 509 -11.16 -34.40 5.66
C ASP A 509 -12.51 -34.75 5.01
N MET A 510 -13.44 -33.78 4.93
CA MET A 510 -14.74 -33.93 4.26
C MET A 510 -14.62 -33.53 2.77
N SER A 511 -15.09 -34.39 1.88
CA SER A 511 -15.07 -34.17 0.43
C SER A 511 -15.88 -32.92 0.02
N TYR A 512 -15.54 -32.32 -1.13
CA TYR A 512 -16.28 -31.16 -1.66
C TYR A 512 -17.77 -31.50 -1.87
N GLU A 513 -18.07 -32.72 -2.31
CA GLU A 513 -19.44 -33.20 -2.52
C GLU A 513 -20.20 -33.37 -1.19
N ALA A 514 -19.58 -33.94 -0.15
CA ALA A 514 -20.18 -34.00 1.18
C ALA A 514 -20.43 -32.59 1.76
N LYS A 515 -19.49 -31.65 1.61
CA LYS A 515 -19.70 -30.24 2.01
C LYS A 515 -20.85 -29.58 1.25
N TRP A 516 -20.96 -29.81 -0.05
CA TRP A 516 -22.07 -29.33 -0.88
C TRP A 516 -23.41 -29.97 -0.46
N ASN A 517 -23.41 -31.25 -0.09
CA ASN A 517 -24.61 -31.94 0.38
C ASN A 517 -25.08 -31.37 1.72
N ARG A 518 -24.18 -31.08 2.68
CA ARG A 518 -24.49 -30.34 3.91
C ARG A 518 -25.12 -28.97 3.64
N VAL A 519 -24.62 -28.23 2.65
CA VAL A 519 -25.18 -26.94 2.23
C VAL A 519 -26.62 -27.11 1.72
N ARG A 520 -26.88 -28.14 0.91
CA ARG A 520 -28.23 -28.44 0.39
C ARG A 520 -29.21 -28.79 1.52
N GLU A 521 -28.80 -29.65 2.45
CA GLU A 521 -29.57 -29.98 3.66
C GLU A 521 -29.90 -28.73 4.46
N THR A 522 -28.90 -27.88 4.75
CA THR A 522 -29.08 -26.63 5.50
C THR A 522 -30.07 -25.68 4.81
N MET A 523 -30.10 -25.65 3.47
CA MET A 523 -31.10 -24.88 2.71
C MET A 523 -32.51 -25.49 2.77
N ILE A 524 -32.65 -26.81 2.94
CA ILE A 524 -33.93 -27.49 3.13
C ILE A 524 -34.42 -27.30 4.57
N GLU A 525 -33.55 -27.45 5.58
CA GLU A 525 -33.80 -27.19 7.02
C GLU A 525 -34.45 -25.80 7.23
N LEU A 526 -34.05 -24.81 6.43
CA LEU A 526 -34.50 -23.42 6.54
C LEU A 526 -35.50 -22.99 5.44
N GLY A 527 -36.00 -23.91 4.61
CA GLY A 527 -36.99 -23.62 3.57
C GLY A 527 -36.54 -22.69 2.43
N ILE A 528 -35.23 -22.45 2.28
CA ILE A 528 -34.63 -21.52 1.29
C ILE A 528 -34.07 -22.21 0.03
N SER A 529 -34.31 -23.52 -0.13
CA SER A 529 -33.86 -24.29 -1.30
C SER A 529 -34.33 -23.72 -2.65
N HIS A 530 -35.54 -23.14 -2.68
CA HIS A 530 -36.13 -22.54 -3.88
C HIS A 530 -35.42 -21.25 -4.36
N ILE A 531 -34.72 -20.54 -3.48
CA ILE A 531 -33.92 -19.34 -3.81
C ILE A 531 -32.41 -19.62 -3.92
N ALA A 532 -31.97 -20.87 -3.90
CA ALA A 532 -30.54 -21.25 -3.88
C ALA A 532 -29.69 -20.54 -4.96
N LYS A 533 -30.25 -20.31 -6.16
CA LYS A 533 -29.55 -19.65 -7.28
C LYS A 533 -29.80 -18.14 -7.38
N SER A 534 -30.65 -17.57 -6.54
CA SER A 534 -30.94 -16.13 -6.52
C SER A 534 -29.75 -15.34 -5.96
N GLN A 535 -29.48 -14.17 -6.52
CA GLN A 535 -28.50 -13.22 -5.97
C GLN A 535 -29.03 -12.58 -4.69
N ILE A 536 -28.13 -12.32 -3.74
CA ILE A 536 -28.50 -11.72 -2.45
C ILE A 536 -28.92 -10.26 -2.61
N GLY A 537 -28.23 -9.50 -3.46
CA GLY A 537 -28.50 -8.08 -3.72
C GLY A 537 -28.24 -7.15 -2.54
N ASP A 538 -28.45 -5.86 -2.78
CA ASP A 538 -28.33 -4.77 -1.81
C ASP A 538 -29.47 -3.74 -1.97
N ALA A 539 -29.32 -2.54 -1.41
CA ALA A 539 -30.33 -1.49 -1.53
C ALA A 539 -30.47 -0.90 -2.95
N THR A 540 -29.49 -1.14 -3.83
CA THR A 540 -29.44 -0.62 -5.21
C THR A 540 -29.71 -1.69 -6.26
N THR A 541 -29.37 -2.94 -5.94
CA THR A 541 -29.50 -4.11 -6.82
C THR A 541 -30.56 -5.07 -6.28
N ARG A 542 -31.63 -5.29 -7.04
CA ARG A 542 -32.75 -6.16 -6.64
C ARG A 542 -32.25 -7.57 -6.31
N GLY A 543 -32.44 -7.98 -5.05
CA GLY A 543 -32.07 -9.29 -4.53
C GLY A 543 -33.24 -10.07 -3.93
N ILE A 544 -32.92 -10.88 -2.93
CA ILE A 544 -33.89 -11.62 -2.09
C ILE A 544 -34.57 -10.71 -1.07
N SER A 545 -35.71 -11.13 -0.50
CA SER A 545 -36.40 -10.40 0.56
C SER A 545 -35.61 -10.35 1.87
N GLY A 546 -35.95 -9.42 2.77
CA GLY A 546 -35.30 -9.32 4.08
C GLY A 546 -35.43 -10.59 4.93
N GLY A 547 -36.61 -11.22 4.96
CA GLY A 547 -36.83 -12.46 5.71
C GLY A 547 -36.04 -13.65 5.15
N GLU A 548 -35.90 -13.72 3.82
CA GLU A 548 -35.01 -14.69 3.18
C GLU A 548 -33.55 -14.42 3.50
N LYS A 549 -33.10 -13.16 3.40
CA LYS A 549 -31.73 -12.75 3.75
C LYS A 549 -31.38 -13.13 5.20
N ARG A 550 -32.34 -13.00 6.11
CA ARG A 550 -32.21 -13.43 7.51
C ARG A 550 -32.01 -14.94 7.63
N ARG A 551 -32.82 -15.74 6.92
CA ARG A 551 -32.64 -17.20 6.84
C ARG A 551 -31.29 -17.61 6.23
N VAL A 552 -30.77 -16.86 5.24
CA VAL A 552 -29.41 -17.10 4.70
C VAL A 552 -28.32 -16.81 5.73
N SER A 553 -28.47 -15.74 6.51
CA SER A 553 -27.57 -15.40 7.63
C SER A 553 -27.54 -16.52 8.69
N ILE A 554 -28.70 -17.10 9.00
CA ILE A 554 -28.84 -18.29 9.86
C ILE A 554 -28.18 -19.52 9.23
N ALA A 555 -28.41 -19.77 7.93
CA ALA A 555 -27.83 -20.90 7.20
C ALA A 555 -26.29 -20.91 7.24
N CYS A 556 -25.66 -19.74 7.11
CA CYS A 556 -24.21 -19.59 7.19
C CYS A 556 -23.61 -20.02 8.54
N GLU A 557 -24.38 -19.98 9.63
CA GLU A 557 -23.98 -20.47 10.95
C GLU A 557 -24.44 -21.92 11.21
N LEU A 558 -25.61 -22.30 10.69
CA LEU A 558 -26.20 -23.63 10.82
C LEU A 558 -25.45 -24.72 10.05
N VAL A 559 -24.67 -24.35 9.01
CA VAL A 559 -23.91 -25.31 8.20
C VAL A 559 -22.89 -26.11 9.03
N THR A 560 -22.35 -25.55 10.12
CA THR A 560 -21.49 -26.27 11.10
C THR A 560 -22.27 -27.08 12.14
N SER A 561 -23.58 -27.26 11.97
CA SER A 561 -24.47 -28.04 12.84
C SER A 561 -24.38 -27.72 14.35
N PRO A 562 -24.29 -26.45 14.79
CA PRO A 562 -24.12 -26.11 16.21
C PRO A 562 -25.28 -26.62 17.08
N SER A 563 -24.93 -27.11 18.27
CA SER A 563 -25.90 -27.58 19.28
C SER A 563 -26.72 -26.44 19.90
N ILE A 564 -26.10 -25.27 20.05
CA ILE A 564 -26.72 -24.06 20.62
C ILE A 564 -26.62 -22.94 19.58
N LEU A 565 -27.75 -22.31 19.27
CA LEU A 565 -27.83 -21.20 18.32
C LEU A 565 -28.29 -19.92 19.03
N PHE A 566 -27.44 -18.90 19.06
CA PHE A 566 -27.77 -17.56 19.54
C PHE A 566 -28.11 -16.63 18.36
N LEU A 567 -29.17 -15.83 18.49
CA LEU A 567 -29.52 -14.80 17.49
C LEU A 567 -29.87 -13.47 18.16
N ASP A 568 -29.25 -12.38 17.72
CA ASP A 568 -29.59 -11.04 18.20
C ASP A 568 -30.67 -10.42 17.31
N GLU A 569 -31.85 -10.15 17.89
CA GLU A 569 -33.05 -9.58 17.28
C GLU A 569 -33.38 -10.14 15.88
N PRO A 570 -33.73 -11.44 15.74
CA PRO A 570 -33.92 -12.07 14.44
C PRO A 570 -35.12 -11.55 13.64
N THR A 571 -36.01 -10.77 14.25
CA THR A 571 -37.16 -10.12 13.61
C THR A 571 -36.94 -8.63 13.31
N SER A 572 -35.77 -8.06 13.62
CA SER A 572 -35.49 -6.63 13.43
C SER A 572 -35.46 -6.26 11.95
N GLY A 573 -36.09 -5.15 11.58
CA GLY A 573 -36.18 -4.69 10.18
C GLY A 573 -37.08 -5.54 9.27
N LEU A 574 -37.83 -6.51 9.80
CA LEU A 574 -38.80 -7.31 9.05
C LEU A 574 -40.23 -6.79 9.28
N ASP A 575 -41.09 -6.93 8.27
CA ASP A 575 -42.53 -6.84 8.45
C ASP A 575 -43.06 -8.02 9.29
N SER A 576 -44.23 -7.84 9.88
CA SER A 576 -44.80 -8.82 10.81
C SER A 576 -45.02 -10.22 10.24
N TYR A 577 -45.23 -10.37 8.92
CA TYR A 577 -45.46 -11.68 8.31
C TYR A 577 -44.12 -12.40 8.09
N ASN A 578 -43.11 -11.73 7.55
CA ASN A 578 -41.77 -12.31 7.45
C ASN A 578 -41.12 -12.57 8.81
N ALA A 579 -41.40 -11.72 9.81
CA ALA A 579 -40.98 -11.96 11.20
C ALA A 579 -41.56 -13.27 11.77
N HIS A 580 -42.87 -13.51 11.55
CA HIS A 580 -43.51 -14.77 11.93
C HIS A 580 -42.83 -15.97 11.25
N ASN A 581 -42.67 -15.94 9.92
CA ASN A 581 -42.05 -17.02 9.15
C ASN A 581 -40.60 -17.32 9.56
N VAL A 582 -39.84 -16.32 10.04
CA VAL A 582 -38.48 -16.53 10.57
C VAL A 582 -38.52 -17.18 11.96
N VAL A 583 -39.41 -16.75 12.86
CA VAL A 583 -39.53 -17.36 14.19
C VAL A 583 -40.10 -18.78 14.11
N GLU A 584 -41.10 -19.02 13.27
CA GLU A 584 -41.63 -20.36 13.02
C GLU A 584 -40.52 -21.32 12.56
N CYS A 585 -39.69 -20.88 11.60
CA CYS A 585 -38.54 -21.64 11.12
C CYS A 585 -37.53 -21.94 12.25
N LEU A 586 -37.26 -20.99 13.16
CA LEU A 586 -36.39 -21.23 14.33
C LEU A 586 -37.00 -22.23 15.33
N VAL A 587 -38.31 -22.21 15.53
CA VAL A 587 -39.04 -23.14 16.42
C VAL A 587 -39.07 -24.55 15.82
N GLN A 588 -39.32 -24.66 14.51
CA GLN A 588 -39.22 -25.92 13.77
C GLN A 588 -37.78 -26.47 13.81
N LEU A 589 -36.76 -25.62 13.64
CA LEU A 589 -35.35 -25.99 13.76
C LEU A 589 -34.99 -26.52 15.15
N ALA A 590 -35.50 -25.89 16.21
CA ALA A 590 -35.30 -26.35 17.58
C ALA A 590 -35.93 -27.75 17.78
N ARG A 591 -37.22 -27.89 17.44
CA ARG A 591 -38.02 -29.10 17.70
C ARG A 591 -37.60 -30.30 16.85
N ASN A 592 -37.44 -30.11 15.54
CA ASN A 592 -37.18 -31.22 14.60
C ASN A 592 -35.75 -31.76 14.72
N TYR A 593 -34.78 -30.91 15.08
CA TYR A 593 -33.36 -31.25 15.14
C TYR A 593 -32.79 -31.18 16.57
N ASN A 594 -33.67 -31.17 17.59
CA ASN A 594 -33.34 -31.16 19.01
C ASN A 594 -32.24 -30.12 19.40
N ARG A 595 -32.29 -28.94 18.79
CA ARG A 595 -31.33 -27.85 19.02
C ARG A 595 -31.82 -26.93 20.13
N THR A 596 -30.88 -26.25 20.80
CA THR A 596 -31.19 -25.22 21.80
C THR A 596 -31.09 -23.85 21.14
N VAL A 597 -32.20 -23.12 21.05
CA VAL A 597 -32.25 -21.83 20.34
C VAL A 597 -32.52 -20.71 21.34
N ILE A 598 -31.71 -19.65 21.28
CA ILE A 598 -31.78 -18.52 22.20
C ILE A 598 -31.72 -17.22 21.40
N PHE A 599 -32.71 -16.34 21.55
CA PHE A 599 -32.67 -15.06 20.85
C PHE A 599 -33.24 -13.90 21.66
N THR A 600 -32.75 -12.71 21.38
CA THR A 600 -33.35 -11.45 21.86
C THR A 600 -34.51 -11.07 20.93
N ILE A 601 -35.60 -10.51 21.46
CA ILE A 601 -36.68 -9.97 20.64
C ILE A 601 -37.28 -8.71 21.27
N HIS A 602 -37.76 -7.80 20.43
CA HIS A 602 -38.38 -6.53 20.81
C HIS A 602 -39.78 -6.47 20.21
N GLN A 603 -40.80 -6.27 21.06
CA GLN A 603 -42.22 -6.12 20.69
C GLN A 603 -42.72 -7.14 19.65
N PRO A 604 -42.67 -8.45 19.94
CA PRO A 604 -43.29 -9.45 19.08
C PRO A 604 -44.83 -9.35 19.14
N ARG A 605 -45.48 -9.69 18.02
CA ARG A 605 -46.94 -9.91 18.02
C ARG A 605 -47.33 -11.10 18.91
N SER A 606 -48.58 -11.12 19.34
CA SER A 606 -49.15 -12.16 20.21
C SER A 606 -48.99 -13.58 19.68
N ASP A 607 -49.11 -13.78 18.36
CA ASP A 607 -48.93 -15.06 17.66
C ASP A 607 -47.47 -15.53 17.62
N ILE A 608 -46.52 -14.60 17.65
CA ILE A 608 -45.10 -14.91 17.78
C ILE A 608 -44.76 -15.25 19.23
N PHE A 609 -45.34 -14.54 20.20
CA PHE A 609 -45.12 -14.78 21.64
C PHE A 609 -45.56 -16.19 22.10
N THR A 610 -46.68 -16.71 21.58
CA THR A 610 -47.17 -18.05 21.94
C THR A 610 -46.27 -19.20 21.46
N MET A 611 -45.31 -18.92 20.55
CA MET A 611 -44.35 -19.92 20.07
C MET A 611 -43.14 -20.13 20.99
N PHE A 612 -42.94 -19.29 22.02
CA PHE A 612 -41.77 -19.38 22.92
C PHE A 612 -41.98 -20.43 24.02
N ASP A 613 -41.00 -21.32 24.22
CA ASP A 613 -41.06 -22.31 25.30
C ASP A 613 -40.58 -21.71 26.64
N GLN A 614 -39.55 -20.85 26.60
CA GLN A 614 -39.01 -20.13 27.76
C GLN A 614 -38.88 -18.62 27.48
N LEU A 615 -38.98 -17.82 28.55
CA LEU A 615 -38.88 -16.37 28.53
C LEU A 615 -37.93 -15.90 29.63
N LEU A 616 -36.97 -15.04 29.27
CA LEU A 616 -36.15 -14.24 30.18
C LEU A 616 -36.53 -12.76 30.00
N LEU A 617 -37.13 -12.14 31.02
CA LEU A 617 -37.51 -10.72 30.99
C LEU A 617 -36.50 -9.88 31.77
N LEU A 618 -35.92 -8.86 31.11
CA LEU A 618 -34.92 -7.97 31.69
C LEU A 618 -35.42 -6.53 31.79
N SER A 619 -35.07 -5.83 32.87
CA SER A 619 -35.21 -4.38 32.99
C SER A 619 -33.93 -3.78 33.59
N LYS A 620 -33.27 -2.89 32.85
CA LYS A 620 -32.01 -2.23 33.26
C LYS A 620 -30.95 -3.20 33.82
N GLY A 621 -30.80 -4.37 33.21
CA GLY A 621 -29.85 -5.39 33.66
C GLY A 621 -30.30 -6.26 34.82
N HIS A 622 -31.43 -5.95 35.47
CA HIS A 622 -32.07 -6.81 36.46
C HIS A 622 -32.99 -7.82 35.78
N MET A 623 -32.97 -9.07 36.25
CA MET A 623 -33.90 -10.12 35.86
C MET A 623 -35.25 -9.90 36.55
N MET A 624 -36.31 -9.79 35.76
CA MET A 624 -37.70 -9.62 36.23
C MET A 624 -38.50 -10.93 36.22
N TYR A 625 -38.18 -11.82 35.27
CA TYR A 625 -38.79 -13.13 35.15
C TYR A 625 -37.84 -14.07 34.39
N SER A 626 -37.83 -15.35 34.75
CA SER A 626 -37.17 -16.43 34.00
C SER A 626 -38.03 -17.69 34.14
N GLY A 627 -38.42 -18.33 33.04
CA GLY A 627 -39.29 -19.51 33.08
C GLY A 627 -40.21 -19.68 31.85
N PRO A 628 -41.24 -20.54 31.90
CA PRO A 628 -42.13 -20.81 30.77
C PRO A 628 -42.89 -19.56 30.29
N ALA A 629 -42.83 -19.25 28.99
CA ALA A 629 -43.37 -17.98 28.47
C ALA A 629 -44.86 -17.78 28.75
N LEU A 630 -45.67 -18.84 28.57
CA LEU A 630 -47.12 -18.82 28.85
C LEU A 630 -47.46 -18.61 30.34
N ALA A 631 -46.54 -18.92 31.26
CA ALA A 631 -46.74 -18.72 32.69
C ALA A 631 -46.45 -17.28 33.14
N ALA A 632 -45.79 -16.45 32.32
CA ALA A 632 -45.40 -15.09 32.67
C ALA A 632 -46.61 -14.19 32.96
N GLY A 633 -47.70 -14.29 32.18
CA GLY A 633 -48.92 -13.51 32.41
C GLY A 633 -49.54 -13.77 33.79
N ASN A 634 -49.70 -15.04 34.15
CA ASN A 634 -50.20 -15.45 35.46
C ASN A 634 -49.24 -15.04 36.60
N HIS A 635 -47.93 -15.09 36.37
CA HIS A 635 -46.94 -14.65 37.34
C HIS A 635 -47.08 -13.17 37.69
N PHE A 636 -47.17 -12.28 36.68
CA PHE A 636 -47.36 -10.85 36.93
C PHE A 636 -48.77 -10.52 37.47
N ALA A 637 -49.81 -11.24 37.05
CA ALA A 637 -51.14 -11.12 37.65
C ALA A 637 -51.12 -11.41 39.16
N ASN A 638 -50.44 -12.47 39.60
CA ASN A 638 -50.26 -12.81 41.01
C ASN A 638 -49.44 -11.77 41.81
N LEU A 639 -48.60 -10.98 41.13
CA LEU A 639 -47.87 -9.84 41.72
C LEU A 639 -48.69 -8.54 41.73
N GLY A 640 -49.97 -8.57 41.35
CA GLY A 640 -50.85 -7.40 41.30
C GLY A 640 -50.79 -6.62 39.98
N PHE A 641 -50.19 -7.19 38.93
CA PHE A 641 -50.11 -6.61 37.58
C PHE A 641 -50.76 -7.54 36.54
N PRO A 642 -52.10 -7.64 36.50
CA PRO A 642 -52.80 -8.39 35.45
C PRO A 642 -52.69 -7.69 34.10
N CYS A 643 -52.59 -8.46 33.02
CA CYS A 643 -52.66 -7.94 31.65
C CYS A 643 -54.10 -7.51 31.32
N PRO A 644 -54.35 -6.31 30.75
CA PRO A 644 -55.68 -5.90 30.31
C PRO A 644 -56.25 -6.83 29.23
N ALA A 645 -57.57 -6.97 29.19
CA ALA A 645 -58.26 -7.77 28.18
C ALA A 645 -58.04 -7.20 26.77
N GLY A 646 -57.78 -8.07 25.79
CA GLY A 646 -57.50 -7.67 24.40
C GLY A 646 -56.11 -7.06 24.15
N TYR A 647 -55.31 -6.83 25.20
CA TYR A 647 -53.98 -6.25 25.08
C TYR A 647 -52.92 -7.34 24.76
N ASN A 648 -51.91 -7.02 23.95
CA ASN A 648 -50.82 -7.96 23.63
C ASN A 648 -49.95 -8.20 24.88
N ILE A 649 -49.94 -9.44 25.37
CA ILE A 649 -49.13 -9.84 26.53
C ILE A 649 -47.64 -9.51 26.37
N ALA A 650 -47.08 -9.58 25.17
CA ALA A 650 -45.67 -9.26 24.95
C ALA A 650 -45.37 -7.77 25.13
N ASP A 651 -46.25 -6.90 24.62
CA ASP A 651 -46.15 -5.45 24.80
C ASP A 651 -46.38 -5.08 26.28
N PHE A 652 -47.33 -5.74 26.96
CA PHE A 652 -47.60 -5.52 28.39
C PHE A 652 -46.37 -5.84 29.25
N LEU A 653 -45.72 -6.97 28.98
CA LEU A 653 -44.48 -7.35 29.65
C LEU A 653 -43.35 -6.35 29.40
N ILE A 654 -43.26 -5.76 28.20
CA ILE A 654 -42.26 -4.74 27.88
C ILE A 654 -42.57 -3.42 28.59
N ASP A 655 -43.83 -2.98 28.61
CA ASP A 655 -44.26 -1.77 29.34
C ASP A 655 -44.01 -1.88 30.84
N LEU A 656 -44.21 -3.07 31.44
CA LEU A 656 -43.81 -3.34 32.83
C LEU A 656 -42.29 -3.13 33.06
N THR A 657 -41.44 -3.43 32.07
CA THR A 657 -39.98 -3.18 32.18
C THR A 657 -39.59 -1.71 32.02
N MET A 658 -40.43 -0.88 31.38
CA MET A 658 -40.21 0.55 31.16
C MET A 658 -40.79 1.41 32.29
N GLY A 659 -41.89 0.95 32.91
CA GLY A 659 -42.59 1.62 33.99
C GLY A 659 -43.57 2.71 33.51
N PRO A 660 -44.58 3.08 34.33
CA PRO A 660 -45.53 4.13 34.00
C PRO A 660 -44.85 5.50 34.05
N GLY A 661 -44.27 5.91 32.92
CA GLY A 661 -43.58 7.19 32.72
C GLY A 661 -43.71 7.74 31.31
N GLY A 662 -44.69 7.25 30.53
CA GLY A 662 -44.94 7.66 29.13
C GLY A 662 -46.43 7.79 28.74
N GLY A 663 -47.35 7.22 29.52
CA GLY A 663 -48.79 7.44 29.35
C GLY A 663 -49.26 8.69 30.10
N ARG A 664 -49.91 9.63 29.40
CA ARG A 664 -50.47 10.85 30.00
C ARG A 664 -51.67 10.48 30.89
N THR A 665 -51.47 10.38 32.21
CA THR A 665 -52.58 10.47 33.17
C THR A 665 -53.13 11.91 33.14
N SER A 666 -54.22 12.12 32.41
CA SER A 666 -54.91 13.42 32.32
C SER A 666 -55.69 13.71 33.60
N SER A 667 -54.98 14.04 34.69
CA SER A 667 -55.60 14.58 35.90
C SER A 667 -56.04 16.02 35.65
N ALA A 668 -57.34 16.24 35.51
CA ALA A 668 -57.92 17.57 35.29
C ALA A 668 -57.80 18.47 36.54
N ARG A 669 -57.21 19.66 36.37
CA ARG A 669 -57.34 20.90 37.17
C ARG A 669 -56.55 21.98 36.41
N SER A 670 -57.19 22.85 35.63
CA SER A 670 -58.02 24.00 36.01
C SER A 670 -57.22 25.22 36.48
N GLY A 671 -57.23 26.29 35.68
CA GLY A 671 -56.99 27.68 36.08
C GLY A 671 -55.58 28.24 35.80
N GLY A 672 -55.54 29.44 35.19
CA GLY A 672 -54.38 30.35 35.28
C GLY A 672 -53.81 30.84 33.94
N ASN A 673 -54.32 31.98 33.45
CA ASN A 673 -53.74 32.73 32.33
C ASN A 673 -52.68 33.73 32.87
N GLY A 674 -51.59 33.99 32.14
CA GLY A 674 -50.64 35.06 32.44
C GLY A 674 -49.18 34.72 32.12
N GLY A 675 -48.52 35.53 31.28
CA GLY A 675 -47.11 35.40 30.89
C GLY A 675 -46.12 35.97 31.93
N ASP A 676 -44.84 36.17 31.63
CA ASP A 676 -44.08 36.04 30.37
C ASP A 676 -42.58 35.82 30.69
N ALA A 677 -41.75 35.67 29.64
CA ALA A 677 -40.28 35.72 29.61
C ALA A 677 -39.52 34.48 30.18
N ASP A 678 -38.41 34.04 29.59
CA ASP A 678 -37.82 34.41 28.30
C ASP A 678 -36.93 33.27 27.76
N ALA A 679 -36.82 33.19 26.43
CA ALA A 679 -35.81 32.37 25.74
C ALA A 679 -35.22 33.17 24.58
N SER A 680 -34.50 34.24 24.92
CA SER A 680 -33.80 35.08 23.95
C SER A 680 -32.51 34.45 23.43
N ALA A 681 -32.23 34.77 22.17
CA ALA A 681 -31.13 34.22 21.38
C ALA A 681 -29.76 34.89 21.66
N SER A 682 -28.72 34.30 21.07
CA SER A 682 -27.66 35.01 20.32
C SER A 682 -27.52 34.23 19.00
N SER A 683 -27.68 34.78 17.78
CA SER A 683 -27.21 36.05 17.18
C SER A 683 -25.67 36.08 17.08
N ASP A 684 -25.02 36.45 15.97
CA ASP A 684 -25.33 37.33 14.81
C ASP A 684 -24.97 36.61 13.47
N THR A 685 -25.56 36.79 12.27
CA THR A 685 -25.90 37.96 11.39
C THR A 685 -24.66 38.66 10.79
N LEU A 686 -24.57 39.15 9.53
CA LEU A 686 -25.54 39.63 8.51
C LEU A 686 -25.11 39.38 7.03
N ASP A 687 -26.08 39.43 6.09
CA ASP A 687 -26.08 39.99 4.69
C ASP A 687 -25.02 39.60 3.63
N GLN A 688 -25.26 39.53 2.30
CA GLN A 688 -26.43 39.57 1.37
C GLN A 688 -25.91 39.11 -0.04
N SER A 689 -26.64 38.88 -1.15
CA SER A 689 -28.07 38.84 -1.60
C SER A 689 -28.14 37.87 -2.83
N GLY A 690 -29.23 37.65 -3.59
CA GLY A 690 -30.63 38.10 -3.53
C GLY A 690 -31.55 37.35 -4.52
N SER A 691 -32.84 37.26 -4.17
CA SER A 691 -34.08 37.07 -4.98
C SER A 691 -34.14 36.13 -6.22
N ALA A 692 -35.09 35.19 -6.18
CA ALA A 692 -35.93 34.82 -7.33
C ALA A 692 -37.32 34.31 -6.85
N ASP A 693 -38.40 34.87 -7.41
CA ASP A 693 -39.81 34.54 -7.09
C ASP A 693 -40.34 33.32 -7.87
N ALA A 694 -41.59 32.94 -7.59
CA ALA A 694 -42.21 31.70 -8.08
C ALA A 694 -43.35 31.89 -9.11
N VAL A 695 -43.58 30.84 -9.94
CA VAL A 695 -44.78 30.58 -10.79
C VAL A 695 -44.90 31.49 -12.05
N PRO A 696 -45.52 31.08 -13.20
CA PRO A 696 -46.07 29.79 -13.66
C PRO A 696 -45.44 29.25 -14.97
N LEU A 697 -45.92 28.10 -15.46
CA LEU A 697 -45.85 27.72 -16.90
C LEU A 697 -47.21 27.29 -17.44
N LEU A 698 -47.54 27.73 -18.66
CA LEU A 698 -48.83 27.59 -19.33
C LEU A 698 -48.64 27.10 -20.78
N HIS A 699 -49.30 25.98 -21.10
CA HIS A 699 -49.87 25.55 -22.39
C HIS A 699 -49.11 25.64 -23.73
N GLY A 700 -49.28 24.57 -24.52
CA GLY A 700 -48.96 24.48 -25.95
C GLY A 700 -48.28 23.15 -26.30
N ALA A 701 -48.78 22.21 -27.12
CA ALA A 701 -50.09 21.79 -27.65
C ALA A 701 -49.77 20.86 -28.84
N ASN A 702 -50.60 19.83 -29.10
CA ASN A 702 -50.67 19.02 -30.33
C ASN A 702 -49.48 18.05 -30.63
N ASP A 703 -49.66 16.85 -31.21
CA ASP A 703 -50.87 16.12 -31.66
C ASP A 703 -50.66 14.57 -31.65
N ASP A 704 -51.69 13.83 -32.11
CA ASP A 704 -51.74 12.41 -32.55
C ASP A 704 -52.13 11.26 -31.58
N GLU A 705 -53.44 10.99 -31.55
CA GLU A 705 -54.19 9.70 -31.65
C GLU A 705 -53.55 8.37 -31.13
N ASN A 706 -54.25 7.44 -30.44
CA ASN A 706 -55.58 6.90 -30.78
C ASN A 706 -56.23 6.02 -29.66
N VAL A 707 -57.56 6.08 -29.64
CA VAL A 707 -58.67 5.23 -29.07
C VAL A 707 -58.31 3.75 -28.73
N ILE A 708 -58.77 3.10 -27.64
CA ILE A 708 -60.13 2.54 -27.35
C ILE A 708 -60.43 2.43 -25.82
N GLY A 709 -61.71 2.60 -25.47
CA GLY A 709 -62.28 2.55 -24.11
C GLY A 709 -62.81 1.18 -23.60
N PRO A 710 -63.72 1.14 -22.59
CA PRO A 710 -63.59 0.20 -21.47
C PRO A 710 -64.80 -0.73 -21.21
N MET A 711 -64.70 -1.57 -20.16
CA MET A 711 -65.86 -2.19 -19.49
C MET A 711 -65.81 -2.07 -17.96
N ARG A 712 -66.93 -1.61 -17.39
CA ARG A 712 -67.39 -1.75 -16.00
C ARG A 712 -68.77 -2.42 -16.03
N PRO A 713 -69.19 -3.09 -14.94
CA PRO A 713 -70.42 -2.67 -14.22
C PRO A 713 -70.11 -2.45 -12.71
N SER A 714 -70.46 -1.33 -12.04
CA SER A 714 -71.80 -0.90 -11.52
C SER A 714 -72.32 -1.75 -10.36
N SER A 715 -72.92 -1.28 -9.25
CA SER A 715 -73.34 0.03 -8.66
C SER A 715 -73.91 -0.27 -7.23
N PRO A 716 -74.56 0.60 -6.40
CA PRO A 716 -75.02 2.00 -6.58
C PRO A 716 -74.64 2.97 -5.41
N VAL A 717 -75.34 4.11 -5.29
CA VAL A 717 -74.98 5.34 -4.54
C VAL A 717 -76.19 5.91 -3.76
N LEU A 718 -75.94 6.82 -2.79
CA LEU A 718 -76.81 7.87 -2.18
C LEU A 718 -77.30 7.62 -0.72
N PRO A 719 -77.62 8.66 0.10
CA PRO A 719 -76.84 9.91 0.32
C PRO A 719 -76.85 10.48 1.79
N ALA A 720 -75.95 11.45 2.04
CA ALA A 720 -76.06 12.64 2.94
C ALA A 720 -76.14 12.55 4.51
N ASN A 721 -75.18 13.25 5.13
CA ASN A 721 -75.18 14.04 6.40
C ASN A 721 -75.84 13.54 7.71
N SER A 722 -75.01 13.39 8.75
CA SER A 722 -75.16 14.10 10.05
C SER A 722 -73.94 13.89 10.95
N ASP A 723 -73.58 14.90 11.77
CA ASP A 723 -72.65 14.75 12.89
C ASP A 723 -73.29 13.93 14.03
N VAL A 724 -72.62 12.92 14.56
CA VAL A 724 -72.75 12.46 15.97
C VAL A 724 -71.43 11.84 16.45
N SER A 725 -71.07 12.14 17.69
CA SER A 725 -69.92 11.63 18.46
C SER A 725 -69.98 10.12 18.75
N SER A 726 -68.82 9.49 18.90
CA SER A 726 -68.67 8.09 19.30
C SER A 726 -69.03 7.85 20.78
N GLU A 727 -70.15 7.18 21.02
CA GLU A 727 -70.44 6.47 22.28
C GLU A 727 -70.01 4.99 22.16
N SER A 728 -69.09 4.54 23.02
CA SER A 728 -68.92 3.12 23.41
C SER A 728 -67.78 2.95 24.44
N ASP A 729 -67.92 3.58 25.62
CA ASP A 729 -67.06 3.34 26.78
C ASP A 729 -67.90 3.43 28.09
N GLU A 730 -68.88 2.53 28.24
CA GLU A 730 -69.67 2.41 29.47
C GLU A 730 -69.87 0.94 29.85
N TYR A 731 -68.91 0.34 30.58
CA TYR A 731 -69.13 -0.96 31.25
C TYR A 731 -68.26 -1.24 32.51
N TRP A 732 -67.39 -0.33 32.96
CA TRP A 732 -66.37 -0.67 33.99
C TRP A 732 -66.30 0.23 35.23
N GLU A 733 -67.35 1.00 35.56
CA GLU A 733 -67.34 1.91 36.71
C GLU A 733 -68.39 1.64 37.81
N ASN A 734 -68.91 0.41 37.93
CA ASN A 734 -69.82 0.04 39.02
C ASN A 734 -69.56 -1.35 39.62
N GLN A 735 -68.55 -1.48 40.49
CA GLN A 735 -68.64 -2.35 41.66
C GLN A 735 -67.59 -2.07 42.74
N LEU A 736 -68.07 -1.92 43.99
CA LEU A 736 -67.35 -1.94 45.28
C LEU A 736 -66.42 -0.73 45.55
N GLY A 737 -66.60 0.07 46.61
CA GLY A 737 -67.47 -0.05 47.79
C GLY A 737 -66.65 0.13 49.07
N ALA A 738 -66.95 1.13 49.90
CA ALA A 738 -66.04 1.62 50.94
C ALA A 738 -66.38 1.21 52.39
N GLY A 739 -65.32 1.08 53.21
CA GLY A 739 -65.32 1.29 54.67
C GLY A 739 -65.42 0.04 55.57
N PRO A 740 -65.28 0.19 56.92
CA PRO A 740 -64.67 1.30 57.68
C PRO A 740 -63.71 0.83 58.83
N GLY A 741 -62.96 1.72 59.49
CA GLY A 741 -62.32 1.39 60.80
C GLY A 741 -61.08 2.20 61.25
N THR A 742 -61.28 3.13 62.17
CA THR A 742 -60.28 3.88 62.99
C THR A 742 -60.17 3.27 64.42
N PRO A 743 -59.40 3.78 65.43
CA PRO A 743 -58.30 4.78 65.51
C PRO A 743 -57.14 4.39 66.51
N LEU A 744 -56.31 5.38 66.93
CA LEU A 744 -55.51 5.48 68.20
C LEU A 744 -54.16 4.72 68.31
N ARG A 745 -53.12 5.13 69.09
CA ARG A 745 -52.73 6.41 69.78
C ARG A 745 -51.36 6.25 70.51
N ASN A 746 -50.65 7.36 70.78
CA ASN A 746 -49.46 7.53 71.66
C ASN A 746 -48.13 6.87 71.18
N ALA A 747 -46.91 7.29 71.62
CA ALA A 747 -46.36 8.58 72.08
C ALA A 747 -44.83 8.44 72.27
N GLY A 748 -44.02 9.50 72.12
CA GLY A 748 -42.63 9.54 72.63
C GLY A 748 -41.54 10.02 71.65
N ASN A 749 -40.88 11.13 71.99
CA ASN A 749 -39.63 11.67 71.42
C ASN A 749 -38.55 11.65 72.53
N PRO A 750 -37.24 11.88 72.27
CA PRO A 750 -36.41 11.61 71.08
C PRO A 750 -35.13 10.80 71.50
N PRO A 751 -34.04 10.69 70.70
CA PRO A 751 -33.05 11.77 70.62
C PRO A 751 -32.41 11.99 69.23
N ASN A 752 -31.67 13.10 69.08
CA ASN A 752 -30.94 13.45 67.87
C ASN A 752 -29.87 12.42 67.48
N GLY A 753 -30.01 11.82 66.30
CA GLY A 753 -28.96 11.06 65.61
C GLY A 753 -28.96 11.39 64.12
N ARG A 754 -27.89 12.00 63.60
CA ARG A 754 -27.71 12.23 62.15
C ARG A 754 -27.51 10.89 61.45
N ALA A 755 -28.56 10.36 60.84
CA ALA A 755 -28.48 9.33 59.80
C ALA A 755 -28.50 10.00 58.42
N GLY A 756 -27.66 9.53 57.49
CA GLY A 756 -27.49 10.16 56.18
C GLY A 756 -28.70 9.99 55.26
N SER A 757 -28.97 11.00 54.44
CA SER A 757 -29.95 10.91 53.35
C SER A 757 -29.58 9.74 52.43
N PRO A 758 -30.53 8.84 52.06
CA PRO A 758 -30.34 7.94 50.95
C PRO A 758 -30.01 8.73 49.68
N GLY A 759 -29.15 8.17 48.84
CA GLY A 759 -28.68 8.85 47.63
C GLY A 759 -29.80 9.10 46.62
N SER A 760 -29.59 10.12 45.77
CA SER A 760 -30.43 10.41 44.61
C SER A 760 -30.39 9.25 43.60
N GLY A 761 -31.26 8.27 43.80
CA GLY A 761 -31.57 7.20 42.86
C GLY A 761 -32.68 7.63 41.91
N ASN A 762 -32.58 7.25 40.64
CA ASN A 762 -33.64 7.48 39.67
C ASN A 762 -34.86 6.61 40.06
N PRO A 763 -36.09 7.11 40.26
CA PRO A 763 -37.20 6.32 40.84
C PRO A 763 -37.57 5.07 40.01
N LEU A 764 -37.30 5.09 38.70
CA LEU A 764 -37.46 3.94 37.81
C LEU A 764 -36.39 2.83 38.05
N ASP A 765 -35.27 3.13 38.69
CA ASP A 765 -34.20 2.19 39.04
C ASP A 765 -34.54 1.47 40.36
N GLU A 766 -35.01 2.24 41.35
CA GLU A 766 -35.57 1.77 42.62
C GLU A 766 -36.73 0.77 42.41
N ARG A 767 -37.70 1.11 41.54
CA ARG A 767 -38.83 0.23 41.20
C ARG A 767 -38.37 -1.07 40.54
N SER A 768 -37.41 -1.00 39.63
CA SER A 768 -36.91 -2.17 38.90
C SER A 768 -36.22 -3.15 39.85
N ARG A 769 -35.43 -2.64 40.81
CA ARG A 769 -34.85 -3.44 41.89
C ARG A 769 -35.91 -4.09 42.77
N ARG A 770 -36.91 -3.33 43.22
CA ARG A 770 -37.99 -3.87 44.07
C ARG A 770 -38.77 -4.99 43.39
N LEU A 771 -39.09 -4.87 42.10
CA LEU A 771 -39.78 -5.93 41.36
C LEU A 771 -38.89 -7.16 41.15
N ALA A 772 -37.62 -6.98 40.79
CA ALA A 772 -36.66 -8.10 40.70
C ALA A 772 -36.42 -8.79 42.06
N GLN A 773 -36.46 -8.04 43.16
CA GLN A 773 -36.30 -8.58 44.51
C GLN A 773 -37.56 -9.32 44.98
N LEU A 774 -38.75 -8.79 44.71
CA LEU A 774 -40.03 -9.51 44.91
C LEU A 774 -40.10 -10.82 44.10
N PHE A 775 -39.51 -10.86 42.90
CA PHE A 775 -39.36 -12.09 42.11
C PHE A 775 -38.45 -13.11 42.80
N LEU A 776 -37.26 -12.69 43.28
CA LEU A 776 -36.32 -13.56 43.99
C LEU A 776 -36.89 -14.11 45.31
N ASP A 777 -37.69 -13.30 46.03
CA ASP A 777 -38.34 -13.70 47.27
C ASP A 777 -39.57 -14.62 47.06
N SER A 778 -40.14 -14.66 45.84
CA SER A 778 -41.29 -15.48 45.46
C SER A 778 -40.95 -16.98 45.43
N PRO A 779 -41.93 -17.90 45.67
CA PRO A 779 -41.74 -19.33 45.47
C PRO A 779 -41.21 -19.70 44.08
N ALA A 780 -41.55 -18.92 43.05
CA ALA A 780 -41.01 -19.09 41.70
C ALA A 780 -39.51 -18.79 41.60
N GLY A 781 -39.01 -17.74 42.28
CA GLY A 781 -37.59 -17.40 42.33
C GLY A 781 -36.77 -18.46 43.08
N ARG A 782 -37.28 -18.94 44.22
CA ARG A 782 -36.63 -20.01 45.00
C ARG A 782 -36.63 -21.36 44.27
N GLY A 783 -37.75 -21.70 43.61
CA GLY A 783 -37.86 -22.91 42.78
C GLY A 783 -37.01 -22.87 41.51
N LEU A 784 -36.58 -21.69 41.04
CA LEU A 784 -35.59 -21.56 39.97
C LEU A 784 -34.21 -21.98 40.44
N ASP A 785 -33.73 -21.48 41.58
CA ASP A 785 -32.44 -21.93 42.13
C ASP A 785 -32.44 -23.43 42.43
N GLU A 786 -33.56 -23.98 42.92
CA GLU A 786 -33.71 -25.42 43.16
C GLU A 786 -33.74 -26.25 41.86
N SER A 787 -34.52 -25.85 40.85
CA SER A 787 -34.57 -26.55 39.55
C SER A 787 -33.27 -26.41 38.74
N VAL A 788 -32.58 -25.28 38.86
CA VAL A 788 -31.23 -25.04 38.30
C VAL A 788 -30.15 -25.80 39.08
N ALA A 789 -30.32 -26.02 40.39
CA ALA A 789 -29.46 -26.90 41.19
C ALA A 789 -29.63 -28.37 40.78
N VAL A 790 -30.87 -28.86 40.72
CA VAL A 790 -31.21 -30.22 40.28
C VAL A 790 -30.70 -30.47 38.86
N ALA A 791 -30.90 -29.54 37.92
CA ALA A 791 -30.43 -29.68 36.54
C ALA A 791 -28.89 -29.79 36.40
N ALA A 792 -28.11 -29.30 37.37
CA ALA A 792 -26.65 -29.49 37.38
C ALA A 792 -26.20 -30.76 38.13
N ALA A 793 -27.04 -31.31 39.01
CA ALA A 793 -26.76 -32.57 39.71
C ALA A 793 -27.00 -33.81 38.82
N MET A 794 -27.81 -33.68 37.76
CA MET A 794 -28.12 -34.78 36.84
C MET A 794 -27.01 -35.00 35.79
N SER A 795 -26.10 -35.93 36.09
CA SER A 795 -25.26 -36.58 35.06
C SER A 795 -26.09 -37.52 34.18
N PRO A 796 -25.68 -37.83 32.93
CA PRO A 796 -26.52 -38.55 31.99
C PRO A 796 -26.68 -40.02 32.38
N MET A 797 -27.87 -40.38 32.90
CA MET A 797 -28.34 -41.77 32.87
C MET A 797 -28.95 -42.10 31.51
N ALA A 798 -28.77 -43.36 31.10
CA ALA A 798 -28.99 -43.86 29.76
C ALA A 798 -30.36 -43.51 29.15
N ALA A 799 -30.34 -43.03 27.90
CA ALA A 799 -31.50 -43.07 27.03
C ALA A 799 -31.65 -44.49 26.46
N THR A 800 -32.53 -45.30 27.06
CA THR A 800 -33.00 -46.55 26.45
C THR A 800 -33.94 -46.27 25.29
N PRO A 801 -33.73 -46.82 24.08
CA PRO A 801 -34.66 -46.65 22.97
C PRO A 801 -35.92 -47.50 23.19
N LEU A 802 -37.09 -46.87 23.07
CA LEU A 802 -38.37 -47.58 23.02
C LEU A 802 -38.49 -48.30 21.67
N MET A 803 -38.61 -49.62 21.69
CA MET A 803 -38.84 -50.45 20.51
C MET A 803 -40.25 -50.23 19.96
N ALA A 804 -40.36 -49.79 18.71
CA ALA A 804 -41.61 -49.83 17.95
C ALA A 804 -41.76 -51.20 17.27
N THR A 805 -42.88 -51.87 17.52
CA THR A 805 -43.23 -53.14 16.87
C THR A 805 -43.87 -52.93 15.49
N PRO A 806 -43.45 -53.68 14.46
CA PRO A 806 -44.28 -53.95 13.28
C PRO A 806 -44.90 -55.35 13.34
N LEU A 807 -46.16 -55.45 12.92
CA LEU A 807 -46.89 -56.71 12.68
C LEU A 807 -46.73 -57.15 11.21
N LEU A 808 -46.97 -58.45 10.97
CA LEU A 808 -46.88 -59.19 9.69
C LEU A 808 -45.45 -59.26 9.09
N GLY A 809 -44.95 -60.40 8.59
CA GLY A 809 -45.48 -61.76 8.54
C GLY A 809 -45.16 -62.45 7.21
N ASN A 810 -44.42 -63.56 7.22
CA ASN A 810 -44.51 -64.68 6.24
C ASN A 810 -43.47 -65.80 6.47
N LEU A 811 -44.00 -67.02 6.60
CA LEU A 811 -43.63 -68.28 5.90
C LEU A 811 -42.16 -68.64 5.54
N ALA A 812 -41.81 -69.87 5.96
CA ALA A 812 -40.89 -70.85 5.34
C ALA A 812 -39.35 -70.64 5.39
N GLY A 813 -38.65 -71.69 5.86
CA GLY A 813 -37.22 -71.97 5.56
C GLY A 813 -37.10 -73.06 4.47
N PRO A 814 -36.07 -73.94 4.46
CA PRO A 814 -34.88 -74.03 5.33
C PRO A 814 -33.55 -74.30 4.55
N ALA A 815 -32.49 -74.74 5.28
CA ALA A 815 -31.25 -75.37 4.79
C ALA A 815 -30.23 -74.47 4.05
N SER A 816 -28.91 -74.75 4.01
CA SER A 816 -27.98 -75.56 4.85
C SER A 816 -26.55 -75.04 4.53
N SER A 817 -25.58 -74.96 5.43
CA SER A 817 -24.70 -76.08 5.86
C SER A 817 -23.46 -75.48 6.56
N SER A 818 -22.75 -76.29 7.36
CA SER A 818 -21.46 -76.00 7.99
C SER A 818 -20.58 -77.26 7.87
N PRO A 819 -19.24 -77.23 7.93
CA PRO A 819 -18.56 -77.12 9.25
C PRO A 819 -17.11 -76.54 9.29
N ALA A 820 -16.65 -76.23 10.53
CA ALA A 820 -15.26 -76.31 11.05
C ALA A 820 -14.13 -75.46 10.40
N ALA A 821 -13.11 -74.92 11.09
CA ALA A 821 -12.70 -74.74 12.50
C ALA A 821 -11.44 -73.79 12.50
N PRO A 822 -10.67 -73.54 13.58
CA PRO A 822 -10.91 -73.59 15.03
C PRO A 822 -10.75 -72.19 15.70
N MET A 823 -10.68 -72.15 17.04
CA MET A 823 -10.64 -70.95 17.88
C MET A 823 -9.21 -70.66 18.41
N GLU A 824 -8.75 -69.40 18.36
CA GLU A 824 -7.63 -68.90 19.18
C GLU A 824 -7.99 -67.52 19.80
N PRO A 825 -7.51 -67.17 21.00
CA PRO A 825 -8.10 -66.11 21.81
C PRO A 825 -7.43 -64.75 21.63
N LEU A 826 -8.20 -63.74 21.25
CA LEU A 826 -7.79 -62.33 21.34
C LEU A 826 -8.73 -61.55 22.27
N THR A 827 -8.22 -61.26 23.46
CA THR A 827 -8.79 -60.30 24.40
C THR A 827 -8.90 -58.93 23.75
N ALA A 828 -10.11 -58.51 23.38
CA ALA A 828 -10.43 -57.16 22.97
C ALA A 828 -11.44 -56.54 23.96
N PRO A 829 -11.16 -55.39 24.57
CA PRO A 829 -12.06 -54.77 25.54
C PRO A 829 -13.30 -54.17 24.87
N VAL A 830 -14.41 -54.16 25.60
CA VAL A 830 -15.69 -53.59 25.17
C VAL A 830 -15.51 -52.12 24.71
N PRO A 831 -15.97 -51.74 23.50
CA PRO A 831 -15.81 -50.38 22.98
C PRO A 831 -16.85 -49.44 23.62
N GLY A 832 -16.59 -49.03 24.86
CA GLY A 832 -17.55 -48.29 25.69
C GLY A 832 -16.91 -47.34 26.70
N THR A 833 -15.87 -46.58 26.33
CA THR A 833 -15.38 -45.39 27.07
C THR A 833 -14.25 -44.64 26.33
N MET A 834 -14.43 -44.32 25.03
CA MET A 834 -13.53 -43.32 24.42
C MET A 834 -13.92 -41.91 24.90
N SER A 835 -12.96 -41.18 25.48
CA SER A 835 -13.25 -39.90 26.13
C SER A 835 -13.68 -38.83 25.12
N LEU A 836 -14.71 -38.05 25.49
CA LEU A 836 -15.21 -36.90 24.73
C LEU A 836 -14.06 -35.95 24.31
N THR A 837 -13.11 -35.75 25.23
CA THR A 837 -11.89 -34.95 25.06
C THR A 837 -10.97 -35.39 23.91
N ARG A 838 -11.03 -36.65 23.45
CA ARG A 838 -10.22 -37.13 22.31
C ARG A 838 -10.86 -36.76 20.96
N ARG A 839 -12.20 -36.74 20.85
CA ARG A 839 -12.92 -36.25 19.65
C ARG A 839 -12.91 -34.71 19.53
N ILE A 840 -12.93 -33.99 20.66
CA ILE A 840 -12.89 -32.52 20.65
C ILE A 840 -11.51 -32.00 20.19
N ARG A 841 -10.41 -32.69 20.54
CA ARG A 841 -9.07 -32.34 20.05
C ARG A 841 -8.92 -32.46 18.52
N THR A 842 -9.67 -33.35 17.86
CA THR A 842 -9.57 -33.51 16.39
C THR A 842 -10.36 -32.44 15.62
N LEU A 843 -11.50 -31.96 16.13
CA LEU A 843 -12.31 -30.93 15.44
C LEU A 843 -11.64 -29.54 15.44
N ALA A 844 -10.86 -29.23 16.48
CA ALA A 844 -10.04 -28.01 16.55
C ALA A 844 -8.97 -27.94 15.43
N ASP A 845 -8.44 -29.10 15.04
CA ASP A 845 -7.25 -29.29 14.19
C ASP A 845 -7.60 -29.61 12.72
N GLN A 846 -8.88 -29.46 12.36
CA GLN A 846 -9.46 -29.85 11.07
C GLN A 846 -9.85 -28.69 10.16
N ARG A 847 -9.50 -27.43 10.49
CA ARG A 847 -9.75 -26.29 9.59
C ARG A 847 -9.04 -26.45 8.24
N ALA A 848 -9.62 -25.85 7.20
CA ALA A 848 -8.97 -25.77 5.89
C ALA A 848 -7.56 -25.15 6.03
N PRO A 849 -6.51 -25.69 5.37
CA PRO A 849 -5.16 -25.13 5.45
C PRO A 849 -5.09 -23.75 4.80
N LEU A 850 -4.06 -22.96 5.14
CA LEU A 850 -3.95 -21.56 4.70
C LEU A 850 -3.97 -21.40 3.17
N THR A 851 -3.42 -22.36 2.43
CA THR A 851 -3.45 -22.41 0.96
C THR A 851 -4.88 -22.57 0.42
N THR A 852 -5.65 -23.50 0.99
CA THR A 852 -7.07 -23.71 0.64
C THR A 852 -7.92 -22.50 1.05
N GLN A 853 -7.68 -21.90 2.23
CA GLN A 853 -8.35 -20.64 2.61
C GLN A 853 -8.06 -19.52 1.60
N PHE A 854 -6.80 -19.35 1.19
CA PHE A 854 -6.43 -18.37 0.16
C PHE A 854 -7.09 -18.66 -1.18
N GLN A 855 -7.15 -19.92 -1.63
CA GLN A 855 -7.82 -20.29 -2.88
C GLN A 855 -9.33 -19.99 -2.83
N ILE A 856 -10.02 -20.39 -1.76
CA ILE A 856 -11.46 -20.14 -1.59
C ILE A 856 -11.76 -18.63 -1.54
N LEU A 857 -10.97 -17.88 -0.76
CA LEU A 857 -11.15 -16.43 -0.64
C LEU A 857 -10.79 -15.70 -1.94
N GLY A 858 -9.75 -16.13 -2.65
CA GLY A 858 -9.36 -15.60 -3.96
C GLY A 858 -10.41 -15.85 -5.03
N GLU A 859 -11.00 -17.05 -5.07
CA GLU A 859 -12.13 -17.36 -5.95
C GLU A 859 -13.33 -16.46 -5.62
N ARG A 860 -13.69 -16.36 -4.33
CA ARG A 860 -14.79 -15.50 -3.85
C ARG A 860 -14.59 -14.03 -4.25
N THR A 861 -13.40 -13.48 -4.02
CA THR A 861 -13.05 -12.10 -4.35
C THR A 861 -13.03 -11.87 -5.86
N LEU A 862 -12.38 -12.73 -6.65
CA LEU A 862 -12.33 -12.61 -8.11
C LEU A 862 -13.74 -12.70 -8.73
N LYS A 863 -14.59 -13.58 -8.20
CA LYS A 863 -15.99 -13.76 -8.62
C LYS A 863 -16.87 -12.58 -8.24
N ASN A 864 -16.68 -11.99 -7.05
CA ASN A 864 -17.30 -10.72 -6.66
C ASN A 864 -16.93 -9.59 -7.62
N LEU A 865 -15.62 -9.39 -7.85
CA LEU A 865 -15.08 -8.35 -8.73
C LEU A 865 -15.61 -8.48 -10.17
N TYR A 866 -15.57 -9.69 -10.72
CA TYR A 866 -16.05 -9.99 -12.07
C TYR A 866 -17.57 -9.81 -12.22
N ARG A 867 -18.36 -10.13 -11.19
CA ARG A 867 -19.82 -9.92 -11.18
C ARG A 867 -20.23 -8.48 -10.86
N ASN A 868 -19.29 -7.61 -10.51
CA ASN A 868 -19.48 -6.17 -10.49
C ASN A 868 -18.79 -5.55 -11.74
N PRO A 869 -19.38 -5.73 -12.94
CA PRO A 869 -18.73 -5.31 -14.18
C PRO A 869 -18.51 -3.81 -14.25
N TYR A 870 -19.31 -3.00 -13.54
CA TYR A 870 -19.21 -1.54 -13.56
C TYR A 870 -17.85 -1.05 -13.05
N LEU A 871 -17.34 -1.58 -11.94
CA LEU A 871 -16.05 -1.17 -11.39
C LEU A 871 -14.90 -1.49 -12.36
N LEU A 872 -14.89 -2.72 -12.88
CA LEU A 872 -13.86 -3.20 -13.81
C LEU A 872 -13.91 -2.43 -15.14
N LEU A 873 -15.11 -2.29 -15.71
CA LEU A 873 -15.34 -1.58 -16.98
C LEU A 873 -14.95 -0.12 -16.89
N THR A 874 -15.33 0.58 -15.81
CA THR A 874 -14.96 2.00 -15.62
C THR A 874 -13.45 2.20 -15.56
N HIS A 875 -12.71 1.32 -14.87
CA HIS A 875 -11.24 1.41 -14.85
C HIS A 875 -10.59 1.15 -16.21
N TYR A 876 -11.12 0.20 -16.98
CA TYR A 876 -10.58 -0.13 -18.31
C TYR A 876 -10.93 0.94 -19.35
N ALA A 877 -12.18 1.42 -19.34
CA ALA A 877 -12.63 2.52 -20.19
C ALA A 877 -11.89 3.81 -19.88
N MET A 878 -11.71 4.16 -18.60
CA MET A 878 -10.93 5.34 -18.19
C MET A 878 -9.48 5.24 -18.68
N ALA A 879 -8.83 4.08 -18.56
CA ALA A 879 -7.47 3.90 -19.05
C ALA A 879 -7.36 4.12 -20.57
N VAL A 880 -8.30 3.57 -21.36
CA VAL A 880 -8.32 3.78 -22.83
C VAL A 880 -8.64 5.23 -23.20
N ILE A 881 -9.61 5.87 -22.55
CA ILE A 881 -9.98 7.27 -22.80
C ILE A 881 -8.80 8.20 -22.49
N VAL A 882 -8.18 8.03 -21.31
CA VAL A 882 -7.00 8.81 -20.92
C VAL A 882 -5.84 8.56 -21.89
N ALA A 883 -5.65 7.31 -22.33
CA ALA A 883 -4.60 6.97 -23.29
C ALA A 883 -4.78 7.70 -24.63
N LEU A 884 -5.98 7.67 -25.19
CA LEU A 884 -6.29 8.35 -26.46
C LEU A 884 -6.17 9.86 -26.32
N VAL A 885 -6.67 10.46 -25.22
CA VAL A 885 -6.55 11.90 -24.97
C VAL A 885 -5.08 12.32 -24.83
N CYS A 886 -4.28 11.59 -24.05
CA CYS A 886 -2.85 11.89 -23.91
C CYS A 886 -2.10 11.71 -25.23
N GLY A 887 -2.37 10.63 -25.96
CA GLY A 887 -1.73 10.34 -27.25
C GLY A 887 -2.09 11.35 -28.35
N VAL A 888 -3.29 11.93 -28.33
CA VAL A 888 -3.68 13.01 -29.26
C VAL A 888 -3.09 14.36 -28.85
N LEU A 889 -3.07 14.69 -27.55
CA LEU A 889 -2.52 15.96 -27.06
C LEU A 889 -1.00 16.06 -27.23
N PHE A 890 -0.29 14.95 -27.05
CA PHE A 890 1.17 14.86 -27.18
C PHE A 890 1.57 14.06 -28.43
N TRP A 891 0.83 14.20 -29.53
CA TRP A 891 1.05 13.45 -30.77
C TRP A 891 2.43 13.71 -31.38
N HIS A 892 3.23 12.64 -31.55
CA HIS A 892 4.56 12.65 -32.20
C HIS A 892 5.46 13.83 -31.80
N VAL A 893 5.94 13.78 -30.57
CA VAL A 893 6.82 14.79 -29.98
C VAL A 893 8.19 14.81 -30.68
N GLN A 894 8.68 16.01 -31.00
CA GLN A 894 9.95 16.22 -31.70
C GLN A 894 11.16 16.15 -30.75
N ASP A 895 12.37 16.01 -31.30
CA ASP A 895 13.62 15.93 -30.53
C ASP A 895 14.28 17.32 -30.33
N ASP A 896 13.46 18.25 -29.86
CA ASP A 896 13.82 19.63 -29.55
C ASP A 896 13.53 19.96 -28.06
N ILE A 897 13.92 21.16 -27.61
CA ILE A 897 13.72 21.56 -26.20
C ILE A 897 12.23 21.68 -25.83
N ALA A 898 11.36 22.07 -26.76
CA ALA A 898 9.92 22.05 -26.51
C ALA A 898 9.40 20.61 -26.37
N GLY A 899 9.92 19.69 -27.19
CA GLY A 899 9.65 18.27 -27.12
C GLY A 899 10.11 17.61 -25.82
N PHE A 900 11.26 18.02 -25.27
CA PHE A 900 11.70 17.60 -23.92
C PHE A 900 10.65 17.97 -22.85
N GLN A 901 10.17 19.22 -22.85
CA GLN A 901 9.12 19.68 -21.94
C GLN A 901 7.80 18.90 -22.15
N ASN A 902 7.42 18.65 -23.40
CA ASN A 902 6.20 17.89 -23.75
C ASN A 902 6.26 16.43 -23.24
N ARG A 903 7.40 15.73 -23.39
CA ARG A 903 7.61 14.38 -22.84
C ARG A 903 7.47 14.36 -21.30
N MET A 904 8.14 15.29 -20.60
CA MET A 904 8.01 15.40 -19.14
C MET A 904 6.56 15.70 -18.69
N GLY A 905 5.87 16.61 -19.39
CA GLY A 905 4.48 16.96 -19.12
C GLY A 905 3.53 15.78 -19.33
N CYS A 906 3.74 15.00 -20.39
CA CYS A 906 2.99 13.77 -20.67
C CYS A 906 3.13 12.75 -19.53
N PHE A 907 4.37 12.44 -19.12
CA PHE A 907 4.63 11.49 -18.02
C PHE A 907 4.03 11.94 -16.68
N PHE A 908 4.15 13.23 -16.36
CA PHE A 908 3.54 13.81 -15.16
C PHE A 908 2.01 13.70 -15.17
N PHE A 909 1.37 13.98 -16.30
CA PHE A 909 -0.09 13.91 -16.45
C PHE A 909 -0.62 12.47 -16.37
N ILE A 910 0.07 11.50 -16.99
CA ILE A 910 -0.25 10.07 -16.87
C ILE A 910 -0.16 9.61 -15.42
N CYS A 911 0.91 9.98 -14.71
CA CYS A 911 1.08 9.66 -13.29
C CYS A 911 -0.02 10.31 -12.44
N ALA A 912 -0.36 11.57 -12.67
CA ALA A 912 -1.44 12.24 -11.95
C ALA A 912 -2.78 11.51 -12.10
N LEU A 913 -3.22 11.25 -13.34
CA LEU A 913 -4.52 10.63 -13.60
C LEU A 913 -4.61 9.20 -13.04
N PHE A 914 -3.58 8.37 -13.22
CA PHE A 914 -3.59 7.03 -12.62
C PHE A 914 -3.47 7.07 -11.09
N GLY A 915 -2.67 7.98 -10.55
CA GLY A 915 -2.51 8.16 -9.11
C GLY A 915 -3.85 8.40 -8.44
N PHE A 916 -4.61 9.39 -8.90
CA PHE A 916 -5.94 9.69 -8.35
C PHE A 916 -6.96 8.56 -8.62
N SER A 917 -6.82 7.79 -9.71
CA SER A 917 -7.61 6.57 -9.92
C SER A 917 -7.39 5.52 -8.82
N GLY A 918 -6.28 5.59 -8.06
CA GLY A 918 -5.96 4.78 -6.90
C GLY A 918 -7.00 4.84 -5.77
N LEU A 919 -7.73 5.96 -5.67
CA LEU A 919 -8.72 6.20 -4.61
C LEU A 919 -9.87 5.18 -4.58
N THR A 920 -10.20 4.52 -5.70
CA THR A 920 -11.24 3.49 -5.72
C THR A 920 -10.90 2.26 -4.88
N SER A 921 -9.61 1.99 -4.63
CA SER A 921 -9.17 0.90 -3.71
C SER A 921 -9.53 1.17 -2.24
N LEU A 922 -9.84 2.43 -1.88
CA LEU A 922 -10.31 2.78 -0.55
C LEU A 922 -11.77 2.34 -0.33
N GLN A 923 -12.63 2.56 -1.33
CA GLN A 923 -14.05 2.24 -1.27
C GLN A 923 -14.30 0.72 -1.28
N THR A 924 -13.56 -0.04 -2.09
CA THR A 924 -13.71 -1.51 -2.18
C THR A 924 -13.38 -2.23 -0.88
N PHE A 925 -12.32 -1.83 -0.18
CA PHE A 925 -12.02 -2.39 1.14
C PHE A 925 -13.03 -1.93 2.20
N ALA A 926 -13.44 -0.66 2.19
CA ALA A 926 -14.35 -0.11 3.19
C ALA A 926 -15.69 -0.87 3.25
N ALA A 927 -16.27 -1.22 2.10
CA ALA A 927 -17.52 -1.98 2.03
C ALA A 927 -17.38 -3.41 2.61
N GLU A 928 -16.28 -4.11 2.31
CA GLU A 928 -16.04 -5.47 2.80
C GLU A 928 -15.53 -5.54 4.25
N ARG A 929 -15.05 -4.42 4.81
CA ARG A 929 -14.46 -4.37 6.17
C ARG A 929 -15.38 -4.93 7.25
N ILE A 930 -16.68 -4.62 7.20
CA ILE A 930 -17.65 -5.02 8.21
C ILE A 930 -17.84 -6.54 8.17
N LEU A 931 -17.97 -7.10 6.97
CA LEU A 931 -18.01 -8.55 6.74
C LEU A 931 -16.73 -9.23 7.24
N PHE A 932 -15.55 -8.70 6.92
CA PHE A 932 -14.27 -9.22 7.41
C PHE A 932 -14.20 -9.25 8.94
N VAL A 933 -14.66 -8.19 9.63
CA VAL A 933 -14.66 -8.13 11.11
C VAL A 933 -15.56 -9.21 11.70
N ARG A 934 -16.76 -9.43 11.15
CA ARG A 934 -17.71 -10.48 11.57
C ARG A 934 -17.16 -11.89 11.29
N GLU A 935 -16.70 -12.15 10.07
CA GLU A 935 -16.12 -13.45 9.68
C GLU A 935 -14.89 -13.80 10.52
N ARG A 936 -14.05 -12.81 10.86
CA ARG A 936 -12.91 -12.96 11.77
C ARG A 936 -13.35 -13.22 13.22
N ALA A 937 -14.41 -12.58 13.70
CA ALA A 937 -14.95 -12.81 15.04
C ALA A 937 -15.47 -14.25 15.19
N ASN A 938 -16.31 -14.71 14.25
CA ASN A 938 -16.82 -16.09 14.22
C ASN A 938 -15.72 -17.11 13.85
N GLY A 939 -14.65 -16.69 13.16
CA GLY A 939 -13.39 -17.45 13.01
C GLY A 939 -13.28 -18.24 11.71
N TYR A 940 -13.85 -17.71 10.63
CA TYR A 940 -13.93 -18.36 9.31
C TYR A 940 -12.54 -18.61 8.68
N TYR A 941 -11.58 -17.68 8.85
CA TYR A 941 -10.26 -17.75 8.21
C TYR A 941 -9.20 -16.92 8.95
N SER A 942 -7.94 -17.08 8.53
CA SER A 942 -6.81 -16.26 8.99
C SER A 942 -6.85 -14.85 8.37
N PRO A 943 -6.51 -13.77 9.12
CA PRO A 943 -6.37 -12.43 8.56
C PRO A 943 -5.36 -12.35 7.40
N VAL A 944 -4.31 -13.18 7.43
CA VAL A 944 -3.28 -13.24 6.37
C VAL A 944 -3.88 -13.69 5.04
N THR A 945 -4.69 -14.76 5.05
CA THR A 945 -5.21 -15.36 3.82
C THR A 945 -6.25 -14.46 3.15
N TYR A 946 -7.06 -13.76 3.93
CA TYR A 946 -7.94 -12.71 3.42
C TYR A 946 -7.16 -11.54 2.85
N PHE A 947 -6.16 -11.00 3.57
CA PHE A 947 -5.36 -9.87 3.07
C PHE A 947 -4.62 -10.22 1.77
N ALA A 948 -3.98 -11.39 1.73
CA ALA A 948 -3.28 -11.86 0.54
C ALA A 948 -4.24 -12.09 -0.65
N ALA A 949 -5.41 -12.71 -0.41
CA ALA A 949 -6.42 -12.90 -1.46
C ALA A 949 -6.96 -11.58 -1.97
N LYS A 950 -7.29 -10.63 -1.08
CA LYS A 950 -7.78 -9.30 -1.43
C LYS A 950 -6.75 -8.51 -2.24
N VAL A 951 -5.49 -8.47 -1.78
CA VAL A 951 -4.40 -7.80 -2.50
C VAL A 951 -4.18 -8.45 -3.88
N LEU A 952 -3.96 -9.75 -3.97
CA LEU A 952 -3.63 -10.39 -5.26
C LEU A 952 -4.81 -10.38 -6.25
N CYS A 953 -6.03 -10.66 -5.80
CA CYS A 953 -7.18 -10.79 -6.70
C CYS A 953 -7.84 -9.45 -7.08
N ASP A 954 -7.69 -8.37 -6.30
CA ASP A 954 -8.15 -7.03 -6.71
C ASP A 954 -7.05 -6.20 -7.40
N VAL A 955 -5.80 -6.21 -6.89
CA VAL A 955 -4.74 -5.35 -7.43
C VAL A 955 -4.32 -5.80 -8.83
N VAL A 956 -4.30 -7.10 -9.14
CA VAL A 956 -3.91 -7.54 -10.49
C VAL A 956 -4.89 -7.05 -11.56
N PRO A 957 -6.21 -7.32 -11.50
CA PRO A 957 -7.14 -6.81 -12.50
C PRO A 957 -7.28 -5.28 -12.50
N LEU A 958 -7.35 -4.63 -11.32
CA LEU A 958 -7.64 -3.20 -11.24
C LEU A 958 -6.41 -2.28 -11.32
N ARG A 959 -5.19 -2.78 -11.08
CA ARG A 959 -3.97 -1.95 -11.02
C ARG A 959 -2.84 -2.38 -11.95
N VAL A 960 -2.79 -3.64 -12.41
CA VAL A 960 -1.78 -4.08 -13.39
C VAL A 960 -2.30 -3.94 -14.82
N VAL A 961 -3.52 -4.39 -15.10
CA VAL A 961 -4.07 -4.35 -16.48
C VAL A 961 -4.27 -2.91 -17.00
N PRO A 962 -4.83 -1.94 -16.25
CA PRO A 962 -5.12 -0.62 -16.81
C PRO A 962 -3.87 0.20 -17.22
N PRO A 963 -2.77 0.25 -16.45
CA PRO A 963 -1.53 0.90 -16.89
C PRO A 963 -0.86 0.22 -18.08
N LEU A 964 -0.98 -1.11 -18.20
CA LEU A 964 -0.48 -1.84 -19.38
C LEU A 964 -1.29 -1.45 -20.63
N LEU A 965 -2.62 -1.41 -20.53
CA LEU A 965 -3.48 -0.96 -21.64
C LEU A 965 -3.17 0.47 -22.04
N LEU A 966 -3.04 1.40 -21.08
CA LEU A 966 -2.70 2.78 -21.38
C LEU A 966 -1.30 2.89 -21.99
N GLY A 967 -0.30 2.26 -21.40
CA GLY A 967 1.08 2.37 -21.85
C GLY A 967 1.26 1.87 -23.28
N CYS A 968 0.65 0.73 -23.63
CA CYS A 968 0.70 0.19 -24.99
C CYS A 968 -0.02 1.05 -26.05
N ILE A 969 -0.93 1.96 -25.64
CA ILE A 969 -1.63 2.89 -26.54
C ILE A 969 -0.87 4.22 -26.62
N VAL A 970 -0.49 4.81 -25.48
CA VAL A 970 0.15 6.14 -25.42
C VAL A 970 1.55 6.13 -26.03
N TYR A 971 2.36 5.11 -25.70
CA TYR A 971 3.77 5.07 -26.07
C TYR A 971 4.02 5.31 -27.57
N PRO A 972 3.35 4.59 -28.51
CA PRO A 972 3.52 4.84 -29.93
C PRO A 972 2.80 6.10 -30.45
N MET A 973 1.69 6.54 -29.84
CA MET A 973 1.02 7.78 -30.27
C MET A 973 1.90 9.01 -29.99
N VAL A 974 2.60 9.01 -28.84
CA VAL A 974 3.48 10.11 -28.42
C VAL A 974 4.79 10.13 -29.21
N GLY A 975 5.23 9.01 -29.79
CA GLY A 975 6.52 8.91 -30.48
C GLY A 975 7.70 8.84 -29.48
N LEU A 976 7.54 8.02 -28.44
CA LEU A 976 8.63 7.71 -27.50
C LEU A 976 9.66 6.76 -28.14
N VAL A 977 10.83 6.58 -27.52
CA VAL A 977 11.95 5.84 -28.13
C VAL A 977 11.56 4.39 -28.51
N ASP A 978 11.63 4.06 -29.80
CA ASP A 978 11.19 2.77 -30.37
C ASP A 978 12.13 1.58 -30.10
N ALA A 979 12.45 1.35 -28.83
CA ALA A 979 13.25 0.22 -28.35
C ALA A 979 12.45 -0.66 -27.38
N TYR A 980 12.28 -1.93 -27.72
CA TYR A 980 11.60 -2.93 -26.86
C TYR A 980 12.04 -2.93 -25.37
N PRO A 981 13.35 -2.88 -25.01
CA PRO A 981 13.74 -2.81 -23.61
C PRO A 981 13.37 -1.48 -22.92
N VAL A 982 13.22 -0.38 -23.66
CA VAL A 982 12.79 0.94 -23.14
C VAL A 982 11.28 0.94 -22.88
N LEU A 983 10.49 0.34 -23.78
CA LEU A 983 9.05 0.11 -23.58
C LEU A 983 8.77 -0.76 -22.34
N LEU A 984 9.49 -1.87 -22.15
CA LEU A 984 9.31 -2.73 -20.97
C LEU A 984 9.61 -2.00 -19.66
N LYS A 985 10.68 -1.19 -19.63
CA LYS A 985 11.04 -0.34 -18.48
C LYS A 985 9.95 0.71 -18.18
N PHE A 986 9.43 1.38 -19.21
CA PHE A 986 8.31 2.31 -19.10
C PHE A 986 7.05 1.65 -18.50
N LEU A 987 6.65 0.50 -19.04
CA LEU A 987 5.49 -0.26 -18.54
C LEU A 987 5.69 -0.75 -17.10
N LEU A 988 6.90 -1.18 -16.73
CA LEU A 988 7.24 -1.58 -15.36
C LEU A 988 7.03 -0.43 -14.37
N VAL A 989 7.51 0.78 -14.69
CA VAL A 989 7.37 1.96 -13.83
C VAL A 989 5.90 2.36 -13.68
N LEU A 990 5.11 2.38 -14.76
CA LEU A 990 3.68 2.68 -14.70
C LEU A 990 2.90 1.68 -13.81
N VAL A 991 3.20 0.39 -13.92
CA VAL A 991 2.58 -0.64 -13.07
C VAL A 991 2.99 -0.48 -11.61
N LEU A 992 4.30 -0.32 -11.32
CA LEU A 992 4.79 -0.12 -9.95
C LEU A 992 4.22 1.14 -9.29
N PHE A 993 4.12 2.24 -10.03
CA PHE A 993 3.50 3.48 -9.57
C PHE A 993 2.03 3.26 -9.16
N ASN A 994 1.22 2.62 -10.01
CA ASN A 994 -0.20 2.39 -9.74
C ASN A 994 -0.43 1.40 -8.58
N ILE A 995 0.43 0.38 -8.44
CA ILE A 995 0.42 -0.53 -7.28
C ILE A 995 0.78 0.25 -6.00
N THR A 996 1.78 1.13 -6.06
CA THR A 996 2.21 1.95 -4.91
C THR A 996 1.09 2.90 -4.46
N ALA A 997 0.46 3.62 -5.40
CA ALA A 997 -0.68 4.50 -5.11
C ALA A 997 -1.86 3.73 -4.48
N ALA A 998 -2.16 2.53 -5.00
CA ALA A 998 -3.20 1.66 -4.44
C ALA A 998 -2.85 1.14 -3.03
N ALA A 999 -1.58 0.78 -2.79
CA ALA A 999 -1.10 0.33 -1.49
C ALA A 999 -1.18 1.44 -0.42
N VAL A 1000 -0.85 2.69 -0.78
CA VAL A 1000 -1.03 3.87 0.08
C VAL A 1000 -2.51 4.08 0.41
N CYS A 1001 -3.40 4.07 -0.59
CA CYS A 1001 -4.84 4.24 -0.38
C CYS A 1001 -5.44 3.13 0.50
N LEU A 1002 -4.96 1.89 0.34
CA LEU A 1002 -5.37 0.73 1.13
C LEU A 1002 -4.84 0.79 2.57
N LEU A 1003 -3.63 1.29 2.81
CA LEU A 1003 -3.13 1.56 4.17
C LEU A 1003 -4.02 2.59 4.90
N ILE A 1004 -4.41 3.67 4.21
CA ILE A 1004 -5.28 4.72 4.77
C ILE A 1004 -6.68 4.17 5.08
N SER A 1005 -7.26 3.35 4.20
CA SER A 1005 -8.59 2.73 4.40
C SER A 1005 -8.63 1.73 5.57
N LEU A 1006 -7.48 1.13 5.91
CA LEU A 1006 -7.32 0.25 7.07
C LEU A 1006 -7.18 1.04 8.37
N ALA A 1007 -6.36 2.10 8.36
CA ALA A 1007 -6.06 2.92 9.53
C ALA A 1007 -7.27 3.74 9.99
N VAL A 1008 -7.98 4.37 9.05
CA VAL A 1008 -9.13 5.24 9.34
C VAL A 1008 -10.41 4.40 9.34
N ARG A 1009 -11.37 4.68 10.24
CA ARG A 1009 -12.68 3.98 10.27
C ARG A 1009 -13.69 4.56 9.29
N GLU A 1010 -13.77 5.89 9.24
CA GLU A 1010 -14.76 6.62 8.46
C GLU A 1010 -14.31 6.79 7.01
N THR A 1011 -15.15 6.40 6.05
CA THR A 1011 -14.78 6.36 4.61
C THR A 1011 -14.54 7.74 4.02
N ALA A 1012 -15.39 8.72 4.38
CA ALA A 1012 -15.26 10.11 3.95
C ALA A 1012 -13.94 10.74 4.44
N VAL A 1013 -13.59 10.52 5.72
CA VAL A 1013 -12.34 11.03 6.31
C VAL A 1013 -11.12 10.35 5.68
N ALA A 1014 -11.20 9.03 5.45
CA ALA A 1014 -10.15 8.29 4.77
C ALA A 1014 -9.92 8.81 3.34
N SER A 1015 -11.00 9.11 2.59
CA SER A 1015 -10.93 9.67 1.25
C SER A 1015 -10.29 11.06 1.24
N LEU A 1016 -10.65 11.93 2.19
CA LEU A 1016 -10.05 13.26 2.32
C LEU A 1016 -8.54 13.18 2.59
N ILE A 1017 -8.12 12.31 3.52
CA ILE A 1017 -6.71 12.09 3.85
C ILE A 1017 -5.96 11.53 2.64
N ALA A 1018 -6.54 10.56 1.91
CA ALA A 1018 -5.94 10.01 0.71
C ALA A 1018 -5.74 11.09 -0.36
N CYS A 1019 -6.75 11.91 -0.67
CA CYS A 1019 -6.60 13.03 -1.62
C CYS A 1019 -5.47 13.99 -1.23
N LEU A 1020 -5.35 14.35 0.06
CA LEU A 1020 -4.27 15.21 0.55
C LEU A 1020 -2.88 14.58 0.41
N VAL A 1021 -2.74 13.29 0.74
CA VAL A 1021 -1.48 12.54 0.56
C VAL A 1021 -1.10 12.46 -0.93
N MET A 1022 -2.07 12.24 -1.82
CA MET A 1022 -1.86 12.21 -3.26
C MET A 1022 -1.41 13.57 -3.82
N LEU A 1023 -2.08 14.66 -3.43
CA LEU A 1023 -1.71 16.03 -3.81
C LEU A 1023 -0.31 16.42 -3.30
N PHE A 1024 0.01 16.06 -2.05
CA PHE A 1024 1.34 16.32 -1.48
C PHE A 1024 2.44 15.54 -2.23
N ALA A 1025 2.21 14.26 -2.52
CA ALA A 1025 3.15 13.48 -3.30
C ALA A 1025 3.36 14.07 -4.71
N MET A 1026 2.27 14.48 -5.38
CA MET A 1026 2.32 15.12 -6.70
C MET A 1026 3.10 16.46 -6.70
N LEU A 1027 2.92 17.31 -5.67
CA LEU A 1027 3.66 18.57 -5.51
C LEU A 1027 5.18 18.34 -5.45
N PHE A 1028 5.62 17.33 -4.70
CA PHE A 1028 7.03 16.95 -4.57
C PHE A 1028 7.52 16.04 -5.71
N GLY A 1029 6.81 15.93 -6.84
CA GLY A 1029 7.19 15.07 -7.98
C GLY A 1029 8.48 15.45 -8.70
N GLY A 1030 9.04 16.64 -8.48
CA GLY A 1030 10.27 17.14 -9.10
C GLY A 1030 10.08 18.03 -10.34
N LEU A 1031 8.91 17.99 -10.99
CA LEU A 1031 8.58 18.89 -12.11
C LEU A 1031 8.06 20.26 -11.63
N LEU A 1032 7.15 20.27 -10.64
CA LEU A 1032 6.55 21.51 -10.11
C LEU A 1032 7.48 22.27 -9.15
N LEU A 1033 8.46 21.57 -8.57
CA LEU A 1033 9.37 22.09 -7.56
C LEU A 1033 10.74 21.44 -7.78
N ASN A 1034 11.71 22.22 -8.27
CA ASN A 1034 13.08 21.77 -8.48
C ASN A 1034 13.73 21.47 -7.12
N ARG A 1035 14.50 20.38 -7.03
CA ARG A 1035 15.20 19.94 -5.83
C ARG A 1035 16.08 21.02 -5.21
N ASP A 1036 16.82 21.75 -6.04
CA ASP A 1036 17.87 22.66 -5.57
C ASP A 1036 17.33 23.98 -5.02
N SER A 1037 16.06 24.33 -5.32
CA SER A 1037 15.37 25.49 -4.73
C SER A 1037 14.65 25.17 -3.41
N ILE A 1038 14.56 23.89 -3.01
CA ILE A 1038 13.95 23.48 -1.74
C ILE A 1038 14.94 23.74 -0.59
N ALA A 1039 14.46 24.42 0.46
CA ALA A 1039 15.24 24.65 1.67
C ALA A 1039 15.79 23.32 2.26
N PRO A 1040 17.07 23.22 2.67
CA PRO A 1040 17.72 21.95 3.02
C PRO A 1040 16.95 21.09 4.04
N GLY A 1041 16.28 21.70 5.02
CA GLY A 1041 15.48 21.00 6.03
C GLY A 1041 14.19 20.33 5.51
N LEU A 1042 13.77 20.61 4.27
CA LEU A 1042 12.59 20.04 3.62
C LEU A 1042 12.93 19.12 2.43
N GLN A 1043 14.19 19.07 1.97
CA GLN A 1043 14.61 18.26 0.82
C GLN A 1043 14.34 16.75 0.98
N TRP A 1044 14.24 16.25 2.21
CA TRP A 1044 13.90 14.84 2.51
C TRP A 1044 12.46 14.45 2.15
N LEU A 1045 11.56 15.42 1.95
CA LEU A 1045 10.18 15.16 1.53
C LEU A 1045 10.07 14.71 0.07
N GLN A 1046 11.01 15.13 -0.77
CA GLN A 1046 11.04 14.78 -2.19
C GLN A 1046 11.27 13.27 -2.44
N PRO A 1047 12.31 12.61 -1.89
CA PRO A 1047 12.50 11.16 -2.04
C PRO A 1047 11.45 10.31 -1.31
N LEU A 1048 10.62 10.90 -0.44
CA LEU A 1048 9.44 10.25 0.15
C LEU A 1048 8.25 10.21 -0.83
N SER A 1049 8.28 10.99 -1.91
CA SER A 1049 7.23 10.97 -2.94
C SER A 1049 7.43 9.84 -3.94
N PHE A 1050 6.44 8.95 -4.03
CA PHE A 1050 6.39 7.94 -5.10
C PHE A 1050 6.10 8.56 -6.48
N PHE A 1051 5.59 9.79 -6.56
CA PHE A 1051 5.53 10.54 -7.82
C PHE A 1051 6.92 10.96 -8.28
N ASN A 1052 7.82 11.34 -7.36
CA ASN A 1052 9.18 11.72 -7.73
C ASN A 1052 9.95 10.51 -8.29
N ALA A 1053 9.94 9.38 -7.58
CA ALA A 1053 10.58 8.15 -8.05
C ALA A 1053 9.99 7.66 -9.39
N ALA A 1054 8.66 7.72 -9.58
CA ALA A 1054 8.06 7.34 -10.85
C ALA A 1054 8.41 8.30 -12.00
N LEU A 1055 8.36 9.62 -11.77
CA LEU A 1055 8.67 10.60 -12.80
C LEU A 1055 10.16 10.57 -13.17
N GLU A 1056 11.06 10.54 -12.18
CA GLU A 1056 12.51 10.40 -12.40
C GLU A 1056 12.80 9.13 -13.22
N ALA A 1057 12.21 7.98 -12.87
CA ALA A 1057 12.40 6.74 -13.62
C ALA A 1057 11.84 6.79 -15.06
N LEU A 1058 10.65 7.37 -15.29
CA LEU A 1058 10.08 7.51 -16.65
C LEU A 1058 10.93 8.45 -17.51
N VAL A 1059 11.30 9.60 -16.95
CA VAL A 1059 12.07 10.65 -17.62
C VAL A 1059 13.49 10.15 -17.94
N VAL A 1060 14.18 9.47 -17.01
CA VAL A 1060 15.51 8.89 -17.25
C VAL A 1060 15.45 7.71 -18.22
N ASN A 1061 14.35 6.96 -18.28
CA ASN A 1061 14.20 5.87 -19.25
C ASN A 1061 14.10 6.36 -20.70
N GLU A 1062 13.43 7.50 -20.92
CA GLU A 1062 13.21 8.09 -22.25
C GLU A 1062 14.37 9.03 -22.67
N LEU A 1063 14.74 9.97 -21.80
CA LEU A 1063 15.54 11.13 -22.17
C LEU A 1063 17.05 10.96 -21.92
N ARG A 1064 17.51 9.83 -21.38
CA ARG A 1064 18.94 9.66 -21.03
C ARG A 1064 19.87 9.65 -22.25
N ASP A 1065 19.48 8.91 -23.27
CA ASP A 1065 20.32 8.61 -24.44
C ASP A 1065 19.96 9.50 -25.67
N LEU A 1066 19.01 10.42 -25.51
CA LEU A 1066 18.59 11.37 -26.55
C LEU A 1066 19.50 12.61 -26.61
N GLN A 1067 19.74 13.09 -27.83
CA GLN A 1067 20.32 14.40 -28.11
C GLN A 1067 19.23 15.32 -28.66
N LEU A 1068 19.11 16.51 -28.08
CA LEU A 1068 18.09 17.49 -28.44
C LEU A 1068 18.70 18.53 -29.36
N THR A 1069 18.08 18.73 -30.51
CA THR A 1069 18.47 19.76 -31.47
C THR A 1069 17.83 21.10 -31.09
N GLU A 1070 18.63 22.13 -30.84
CA GLU A 1070 18.13 23.50 -30.69
C GLU A 1070 18.66 24.40 -31.82
N ILE A 1071 17.76 25.07 -32.54
CA ILE A 1071 18.11 26.08 -33.53
C ILE A 1071 18.05 27.47 -32.88
N LYS A 1072 19.21 28.04 -32.56
CA LYS A 1072 19.34 29.40 -32.03
C LYS A 1072 20.23 30.24 -32.93
N TYR A 1073 19.76 31.43 -33.30
CA TYR A 1073 20.48 32.38 -34.17
C TYR A 1073 20.96 31.80 -35.51
N GLY A 1074 20.31 30.74 -36.02
CA GLY A 1074 20.69 30.05 -37.26
C GLY A 1074 21.74 28.96 -37.10
N LEU A 1075 22.29 28.73 -35.90
CA LEU A 1075 23.09 27.53 -35.60
C LEU A 1075 22.21 26.41 -35.04
N GLN A 1076 22.46 25.18 -35.49
CA GLN A 1076 22.03 23.96 -34.81
C GLN A 1076 23.01 23.64 -33.68
N ILE A 1077 22.49 23.53 -32.46
CA ILE A 1077 23.25 23.16 -31.27
C ILE A 1077 22.64 21.86 -30.72
N ASP A 1078 23.41 20.78 -30.76
CA ASP A 1078 23.00 19.49 -30.20
C ASP A 1078 23.37 19.42 -28.72
N VAL A 1079 22.36 19.39 -27.85
CA VAL A 1079 22.53 19.30 -26.39
C VAL A 1079 22.14 17.90 -25.91
N PRO A 1080 23.03 17.15 -25.23
CA PRO A 1080 22.67 15.88 -24.62
C PRO A 1080 21.59 16.09 -23.56
N ALA A 1081 20.44 15.40 -23.67
CA ALA A 1081 19.33 15.59 -22.74
C ALA A 1081 19.70 15.26 -21.28
N ALA A 1082 20.68 14.38 -21.06
CA ALA A 1082 21.28 14.13 -19.74
C ALA A 1082 21.80 15.39 -19.01
N VAL A 1083 22.30 16.39 -19.75
CA VAL A 1083 22.74 17.68 -19.17
C VAL A 1083 21.53 18.48 -18.70
N ILE A 1084 20.47 18.54 -19.52
CA ILE A 1084 19.22 19.22 -19.16
C ILE A 1084 18.57 18.56 -17.94
N LEU A 1085 18.54 17.21 -17.88
CA LEU A 1085 18.05 16.45 -16.73
C LEU A 1085 18.72 16.84 -15.41
N SER A 1086 20.06 17.00 -15.42
CA SER A 1086 20.79 17.42 -14.23
C SER A 1086 20.40 18.83 -13.76
N THR A 1087 20.05 19.74 -14.69
CA THR A 1087 19.58 21.10 -14.38
C THR A 1087 18.21 21.11 -13.70
N PHE A 1088 17.36 20.11 -13.99
CA PHE A 1088 16.07 19.91 -13.30
C PHE A 1088 16.20 19.14 -11.97
N GLY A 1089 17.43 18.80 -11.53
CA GLY A 1089 17.69 18.08 -10.29
C GLY A 1089 17.44 16.57 -10.36
N PHE A 1090 17.25 16.01 -11.57
CA PHE A 1090 17.11 14.57 -11.81
C PHE A 1090 18.47 13.91 -12.06
N ASN A 1091 18.66 12.69 -11.55
CA ASN A 1091 19.89 11.93 -11.72
C ASN A 1091 19.76 10.92 -12.86
N ALA A 1092 20.49 11.15 -13.95
CA ALA A 1092 20.49 10.31 -15.17
C ALA A 1092 20.90 8.82 -14.95
N ARG A 1093 21.37 8.44 -13.75
CA ARG A 1093 21.69 7.05 -13.37
C ARG A 1093 20.70 6.44 -12.37
N ALA A 1094 19.67 7.17 -11.94
CA ALA A 1094 18.81 6.76 -10.82
C ALA A 1094 17.75 5.69 -11.16
N TYR A 1095 17.47 5.41 -12.43
CA TYR A 1095 16.38 4.51 -12.89
C TYR A 1095 16.14 3.27 -11.99
N TRP A 1096 17.16 2.43 -11.77
CA TRP A 1096 17.01 1.23 -10.94
C TRP A 1096 16.83 1.55 -9.45
N THR A 1097 17.51 2.57 -8.94
CA THR A 1097 17.32 3.09 -7.59
C THR A 1097 15.86 3.49 -7.37
N ASP A 1098 15.22 4.13 -8.34
CA ASP A 1098 13.83 4.57 -8.26
C ASP A 1098 12.83 3.43 -8.39
N VAL A 1099 13.10 2.46 -9.26
CA VAL A 1099 12.37 1.18 -9.31
C VAL A 1099 12.43 0.46 -7.94
N TYR A 1100 13.59 0.46 -7.28
CA TYR A 1100 13.74 -0.09 -5.94
C TYR A 1100 13.02 0.76 -4.86
N LYS A 1101 13.06 2.10 -4.93
CA LYS A 1101 12.28 3.00 -4.06
C LYS A 1101 10.78 2.67 -4.17
N LEU A 1102 10.22 2.66 -5.38
CA LEU A 1102 8.81 2.34 -5.63
C LEU A 1102 8.42 0.96 -5.08
N THR A 1103 9.23 -0.06 -5.39
CA THR A 1103 9.01 -1.43 -4.91
C THR A 1103 9.04 -1.49 -3.38
N GLY A 1104 10.02 -0.83 -2.74
CA GLY A 1104 10.15 -0.74 -1.29
C GLY A 1104 8.98 -0.01 -0.62
N MET A 1105 8.52 1.11 -1.19
CA MET A 1105 7.35 1.85 -0.72
C MET A 1105 6.07 1.02 -0.84
N SER A 1106 5.85 0.36 -1.98
CA SER A 1106 4.71 -0.53 -2.19
C SER A 1106 4.68 -1.68 -1.18
N VAL A 1107 5.78 -2.43 -1.04
CA VAL A 1107 5.88 -3.53 -0.08
C VAL A 1107 5.75 -3.02 1.36
N GLY A 1108 6.38 -1.90 1.69
CA GLY A 1108 6.26 -1.26 3.01
C GLY A 1108 4.82 -0.88 3.36
N CYS A 1109 4.08 -0.28 2.44
CA CYS A 1109 2.67 0.07 2.64
C CYS A 1109 1.78 -1.17 2.77
N LEU A 1110 2.02 -2.24 2.00
CA LEU A 1110 1.28 -3.50 2.12
C LEU A 1110 1.57 -4.21 3.45
N VAL A 1111 2.82 -4.26 3.91
CA VAL A 1111 3.19 -4.84 5.22
C VAL A 1111 2.60 -4.02 6.36
N ALA A 1112 2.70 -2.69 6.32
CA ALA A 1112 2.06 -1.80 7.28
C ALA A 1112 0.53 -1.99 7.29
N GLY A 1113 -0.09 -2.12 6.11
CA GLY A 1113 -1.52 -2.40 5.96
C GLY A 1113 -1.92 -3.71 6.63
N TYR A 1114 -1.16 -4.78 6.40
CA TYR A 1114 -1.37 -6.05 7.10
C TYR A 1114 -1.22 -5.93 8.61
N VAL A 1115 -0.22 -5.20 9.12
CA VAL A 1115 -0.04 -4.98 10.57
C VAL A 1115 -1.24 -4.21 11.15
N VAL A 1116 -1.73 -3.17 10.47
CA VAL A 1116 -2.94 -2.42 10.88
C VAL A 1116 -4.19 -3.30 10.83
N LEU A 1117 -4.38 -4.11 9.78
CA LEU A 1117 -5.46 -5.10 9.72
C LEU A 1117 -5.39 -6.08 10.90
N HIS A 1118 -4.21 -6.63 11.15
CA HIS A 1118 -4.02 -7.64 12.18
C HIS A 1118 -4.25 -7.10 13.59
N THR A 1119 -3.79 -5.88 13.88
CA THR A 1119 -3.81 -5.28 15.23
C THR A 1119 -5.05 -4.41 15.49
N TYR A 1120 -5.41 -3.52 14.57
CA TYR A 1120 -6.40 -2.46 14.76
C TYR A 1120 -7.79 -2.84 14.23
N VAL A 1121 -7.86 -3.58 13.11
CA VAL A 1121 -9.12 -4.07 12.51
C VAL A 1121 -9.56 -5.37 13.19
N LYS A 1122 -9.85 -5.25 14.50
CA LYS A 1122 -10.53 -6.25 15.32
C LYS A 1122 -11.88 -5.70 15.77
N GLU A 1123 -12.83 -6.60 15.98
CA GLU A 1123 -14.07 -6.26 16.66
C GLU A 1123 -13.77 -5.70 18.06
N ARG A 1124 -14.34 -4.53 18.38
CA ARG A 1124 -14.29 -3.93 19.72
C ARG A 1124 -15.74 -3.76 20.17
N ARG A 1125 -16.18 -4.57 21.14
CA ARG A 1125 -17.55 -4.73 21.63
C ARG A 1125 -17.69 -4.54 23.14
#